data_AF-A0AAD9D8H6-F1
#
_entry.id   AF-A0AAD9D8H6-F1
#
_cell.length_a   1.000
_cell.length_b   1.000
_cell.length_c   1.000
_cell.angle_alpha   90.00
_cell.angle_beta   90.00
_cell.angle_gamma   90.00
#
_symmetry.space_group_name_H-M   'P 1'
#
loop_
_entity.id
_entity.type
_entity.pdbx_description
1 polymer ?
#
loop_
_entity_poly.entity_id
_entity_poly.type
_entity_poly.pdbx_seq_one_letter_code
_entity_poly.pdbx_strand_id
1 'polypeptide(L)'
;MDDDDPVIISEKDFTPTPSTSPLPTDESVGAAEAAASRSSSDNGSGTETELSSSKMTVDTNDVDAADDLDIEPTPSARQIVSVGTESDSYAFTFHEEELNSILAKVPAGWKVCVISVVGAFRTGKSFLLSWFLRYLEENCVRKSDENSANAADDTNQDGKKWYERVQTLNQHEGSFDWRGGKERNTTGMWMWSEPYFLPRENGEEVAILLVDTQGMFDHETTVGLTAAIFGLSTLLSSYQIYNVDKRIQEDNLQQLALFSEYGRMAFEAEEKAAAMGVVESNEEVEGSNVNKEGGAEKADPKKAPFQKIQFLIRDWQNFDTEDETDIDGMEAEMQSYLDHVLAERAASDLKETREQITSCFEELSCFMMTHPGFAVIKNKYTGDTSQIDSLFMNLLDRYCQKVFDSKSLQPKTVRGRELSAVELCTYIKSYAQMFEEIGSHFPKAETMLDATSRANNANAVTLSITSYTDKMNTVAGPQSHDYHKPEDLALFHKEARKQALLAFDDMANFGSRKAIEEARDTVLQKLEKDYDVFVSLNSGRNPLLGFETYILPMAVAGISFILRWIADFTCSGWSQTCKASSDLLSHVYMAVFFFLVIVGSTKAKQISDLLDRVKAAIQLLANDGSSNQKNQS
;
A
#
# COMPACT_ATOMS: atom_id res chain seq x y z
N MET A 1 -10.60 -6.31 26.77
CA MET A 1 -9.63 -5.79 27.74
C MET A 1 -8.29 -5.99 27.10
N ASP A 2 -7.89 -4.99 26.33
CA ASP A 2 -6.60 -4.31 26.39
C ASP A 2 -6.80 -3.02 25.57
N ASP A 3 -6.36 -1.91 26.17
CA ASP A 3 -6.60 -0.51 25.83
C ASP A 3 -5.46 0.07 24.97
N ASP A 4 -5.81 1.16 24.26
CA ASP A 4 -5.00 2.30 23.77
C ASP A 4 -3.85 2.05 22.74
N ASP A 5 -3.72 2.78 21.63
CA ASP A 5 -3.60 4.24 21.53
C ASP A 5 -4.22 4.87 20.24
N PRO A 6 -4.46 6.21 20.24
CA PRO A 6 -4.85 6.99 19.05
C PRO A 6 -3.63 7.51 18.28
N VAL A 7 -3.66 7.46 16.94
CA VAL A 7 -2.60 8.04 16.09
C VAL A 7 -3.18 9.11 15.16
N ILE A 8 -2.88 10.38 15.45
CA ILE A 8 -2.84 11.48 14.48
C ILE A 8 -1.62 12.37 14.80
N ILE A 9 -0.43 12.02 14.29
CA ILE A 9 0.63 12.98 13.90
C ILE A 9 1.45 12.37 12.74
N SER A 10 1.69 13.16 11.68
CA SER A 10 2.56 12.82 10.55
C SER A 10 4.03 12.76 10.96
N GLU A 11 4.75 11.74 10.49
CA GLU A 11 6.21 11.60 10.67
C GLU A 11 6.98 12.79 10.07
N LYS A 12 7.54 13.63 10.94
CA LYS A 12 8.80 14.35 10.74
C LYS A 12 9.26 14.94 12.08
N ASP A 13 10.56 14.79 12.33
CA ASP A 13 11.37 15.36 13.41
C ASP A 13 11.40 14.62 14.76
N PHE A 14 12.33 13.68 14.94
CA PHE A 14 13.06 13.52 16.22
C PHE A 14 14.45 12.87 16.04
N THR A 15 15.50 13.65 16.30
CA THR A 15 16.89 13.23 16.49
C THR A 15 17.13 12.76 17.93
N PRO A 16 17.94 11.71 18.20
CA PRO A 16 18.32 11.34 19.55
C PRO A 16 19.64 12.00 19.99
N THR A 17 19.71 12.43 21.25
CA THR A 17 20.97 12.78 21.94
C THR A 17 21.29 11.79 23.07
N PRO A 18 22.57 11.45 23.32
CA PRO A 18 22.97 10.41 24.27
C PRO A 18 23.40 10.97 25.63
N SER A 19 23.31 10.16 26.71
CA SER A 19 24.37 10.12 27.75
C SER A 19 24.21 9.01 28.82
N THR A 20 25.29 8.23 28.94
CA THR A 20 26.05 7.82 30.16
C THR A 20 25.50 6.84 31.22
N SER A 21 26.26 5.74 31.35
CA SER A 21 26.42 4.75 32.44
C SER A 21 27.04 5.34 33.74
N PRO A 22 27.24 4.61 34.89
CA PRO A 22 28.04 3.37 35.02
C PRO A 22 27.60 2.27 36.05
N LEU A 23 28.25 1.09 35.87
CA LEU A 23 28.48 -0.16 36.67
C LEU A 23 28.63 -0.07 38.21
N PRO A 24 28.92 -1.18 38.99
CA PRO A 24 28.78 -2.66 38.82
C PRO A 24 28.19 -3.40 40.08
N THR A 25 27.99 -4.73 40.04
CA THR A 25 28.64 -5.78 40.92
C THR A 25 27.89 -7.13 40.97
N ASP A 26 28.64 -8.19 40.63
CA ASP A 26 28.85 -9.51 41.28
C ASP A 26 27.76 -10.56 41.60
N GLU A 27 28.25 -11.81 41.48
CA GLU A 27 27.78 -13.11 42.01
C GLU A 27 26.55 -13.80 41.39
N SER A 28 26.43 -15.13 41.24
CA SER A 28 27.33 -16.29 41.17
C SER A 28 26.45 -17.55 40.93
N VAL A 29 27.08 -18.65 40.50
CA VAL A 29 26.71 -20.09 40.67
C VAL A 29 25.85 -20.81 39.60
N GLY A 30 26.46 -21.90 39.07
CA GLY A 30 25.80 -23.18 38.76
C GLY A 30 26.05 -23.69 37.33
N ALA A 31 27.14 -24.42 37.03
CA ALA A 31 27.24 -25.89 37.02
C ALA A 31 26.32 -26.58 35.97
N ALA A 32 26.72 -27.52 35.13
CA ALA A 32 27.91 -28.37 35.05
C ALA A 32 28.10 -28.97 33.64
N GLU A 33 29.35 -29.34 33.41
CA GLU A 33 29.99 -30.26 32.46
C GLU A 33 29.12 -31.30 31.70
N ALA A 34 29.49 -31.54 30.44
CA ALA A 34 29.89 -32.89 30.00
C ALA A 34 30.69 -32.92 28.68
N ALA A 35 31.77 -33.69 28.74
CA ALA A 35 32.35 -34.53 27.69
C ALA A 35 33.41 -33.95 26.73
N ALA A 36 34.61 -34.45 26.98
CA ALA A 36 35.89 -34.20 26.35
C ALA A 36 36.12 -34.97 25.02
N SER A 37 36.87 -34.27 24.16
CA SER A 37 37.99 -34.67 23.29
C SER A 37 38.40 -36.15 23.10
N ARG A 38 38.90 -36.43 21.88
CA ARG A 38 40.06 -37.28 21.51
C ARG A 38 40.42 -37.00 20.04
N SER A 39 41.57 -36.37 19.73
CA SER A 39 42.87 -36.99 19.34
C SER A 39 42.74 -37.91 18.11
N SER A 40 43.56 -37.90 17.05
CA SER A 40 44.95 -37.49 16.82
C SER A 40 45.34 -37.88 15.37
N SER A 41 46.49 -37.40 14.89
CA SER A 41 47.40 -38.01 13.88
C SER A 41 46.96 -37.92 12.40
N ASP A 42 47.80 -37.75 11.37
CA ASP A 42 49.26 -37.65 11.24
C ASP A 42 49.63 -37.12 9.83
N ASN A 43 50.83 -36.52 9.73
CA ASN A 43 51.78 -36.47 8.60
C ASN A 43 51.39 -36.08 7.14
N GLY A 44 52.08 -35.05 6.62
CA GLY A 44 53.21 -35.31 5.69
C GLY A 44 53.25 -34.61 4.31
N SER A 45 54.33 -33.83 4.10
CA SER A 45 54.90 -33.28 2.84
C SER A 45 54.18 -32.08 2.20
N GLY A 46 54.81 -31.00 1.76
CA GLY A 46 56.23 -30.65 1.61
C GLY A 46 56.40 -29.97 0.25
N THR A 47 56.59 -28.64 0.23
CA THR A 47 57.36 -27.86 -0.77
C THR A 47 57.42 -26.41 -0.31
N GLU A 48 58.61 -25.95 0.09
CA GLU A 48 58.94 -24.54 0.26
C GLU A 48 59.26 -23.92 -1.10
N THR A 49 58.78 -22.70 -1.35
CA THR A 49 59.52 -21.73 -2.17
C THR A 49 59.28 -20.34 -1.60
N GLU A 50 60.38 -19.61 -1.49
CA GLU A 50 60.67 -18.44 -0.67
C GLU A 50 59.79 -17.21 -0.96
N LEU A 51 59.41 -16.46 0.09
CA LEU A 51 59.16 -15.03 -0.05
C LEU A 51 59.84 -14.25 1.09
N SER A 52 60.58 -13.23 0.66
CA SER A 52 61.49 -12.37 1.42
C SER A 52 60.84 -11.62 2.58
N SER A 53 61.57 -11.61 3.70
CA SER A 53 61.37 -10.76 4.87
C SER A 53 61.64 -9.27 4.59
N SER A 54 60.83 -8.37 5.17
CA SER A 54 61.32 -7.29 6.05
C SER A 54 60.17 -6.58 6.75
N LYS A 55 60.46 -6.16 7.98
CA LYS A 55 59.55 -5.82 9.07
C LYS A 55 59.55 -4.30 9.28
N MET A 56 58.45 -3.80 9.86
CA MET A 56 58.38 -2.65 10.79
C MET A 56 58.18 -1.26 10.17
N THR A 57 56.98 -0.67 10.34
CA THR A 57 56.60 0.34 11.36
C THR A 57 55.18 0.83 11.05
N VAL A 58 54.24 0.65 11.97
CA VAL A 58 52.92 1.33 11.92
C VAL A 58 52.99 2.45 12.93
N ASP A 59 53.13 3.68 12.43
CA ASP A 59 52.88 4.88 13.20
C ASP A 59 51.37 5.14 13.23
N THR A 60 50.88 5.27 14.45
CA THR A 60 49.56 5.76 14.83
C THR A 60 49.44 7.24 14.48
N ASN A 61 48.41 7.61 13.70
CA ASN A 61 47.53 8.77 13.86
C ASN A 61 46.70 8.95 12.57
N ASP A 62 45.53 9.57 12.70
CA ASP A 62 44.49 9.83 11.69
C ASP A 62 43.42 8.73 11.58
N VAL A 63 42.59 8.66 12.64
CA VAL A 63 41.22 8.15 12.53
C VAL A 63 40.36 9.35 12.16
N ASP A 64 40.23 9.61 10.86
CA ASP A 64 39.16 10.47 10.37
C ASP A 64 37.83 9.74 10.61
N ALA A 65 36.95 10.41 11.33
CA ALA A 65 35.58 9.99 11.56
C ALA A 65 34.88 9.88 10.20
N ALA A 66 34.69 8.64 9.73
CA ALA A 66 33.77 8.36 8.65
C ALA A 66 32.35 8.51 9.21
N ASP A 67 31.61 9.46 8.66
CA ASP A 67 30.18 9.63 8.82
C ASP A 67 29.45 8.29 8.73
N ASP A 68 28.62 7.97 9.72
CA ASP A 68 27.51 7.04 9.57
C ASP A 68 26.54 7.66 8.54
N LEU A 69 26.86 7.46 7.26
CA LEU A 69 25.88 7.61 6.19
C LEU A 69 24.91 6.44 6.34
N ASP A 70 23.64 6.74 6.61
CA ASP A 70 22.54 5.79 6.47
C ASP A 70 22.62 5.15 5.08
N ILE A 71 23.19 3.94 4.99
CA ILE A 71 23.20 3.17 3.76
C ILE A 71 21.76 2.67 3.58
N GLU A 72 21.00 3.39 2.76
CA GLU A 72 19.71 2.93 2.22
C GLU A 72 19.85 1.45 1.80
N PRO A 73 19.00 0.54 2.32
CA PRO A 73 19.15 -0.88 2.05
C PRO A 73 19.06 -1.15 0.54
N THR A 74 20.03 -1.87 0.01
CA THR A 74 20.10 -2.14 -1.43
C THR A 74 18.83 -2.86 -1.93
N PRO A 75 18.30 -2.45 -3.11
CA PRO A 75 17.12 -3.08 -3.70
C PRO A 75 17.31 -4.59 -3.86
N SER A 76 16.35 -5.36 -3.38
CA SER A 76 16.43 -6.82 -3.32
C SER A 76 15.05 -7.48 -3.43
N ALA A 77 15.02 -8.75 -3.82
CA ALA A 77 13.79 -9.53 -3.80
C ALA A 77 13.41 -9.89 -2.36
N ARG A 78 12.19 -9.56 -1.94
CA ARG A 78 11.64 -9.87 -0.61
C ARG A 78 10.58 -10.95 -0.73
N GLN A 79 10.66 -11.94 0.16
CA GLN A 79 9.69 -13.02 0.17
C GLN A 79 8.40 -12.56 0.86
N ILE A 80 7.32 -12.43 0.10
CA ILE A 80 6.01 -12.03 0.64
C ILE A 80 5.17 -13.24 1.06
N VAL A 81 5.47 -14.40 0.48
CA VAL A 81 4.84 -15.68 0.81
C VAL A 81 5.92 -16.74 0.88
N SER A 82 6.00 -17.44 2.01
CA SER A 82 6.83 -18.63 2.16
C SER A 82 5.95 -19.88 2.27
N VAL A 83 6.56 -21.00 1.91
CA VAL A 83 5.88 -22.29 1.84
C VAL A 83 6.75 -23.31 2.57
N GLY A 84 6.18 -23.91 3.62
CA GLY A 84 6.82 -24.91 4.46
C GLY A 84 7.07 -26.23 3.75
N THR A 85 7.74 -27.14 4.43
CA THR A 85 8.03 -28.50 3.94
C THR A 85 6.97 -29.51 4.36
N GLU A 86 7.12 -30.76 3.91
CA GLU A 86 6.25 -31.88 4.29
C GLU A 86 6.13 -32.04 5.82
N SER A 87 7.19 -31.69 6.57
CA SER A 87 7.20 -31.68 8.05
C SER A 87 6.17 -30.73 8.66
N ASP A 88 5.90 -29.63 7.98
CA ASP A 88 5.02 -28.55 8.43
C ASP A 88 3.70 -28.55 7.62
N SER A 89 3.37 -29.70 7.03
CA SER A 89 2.17 -29.88 6.18
C SER A 89 2.07 -28.88 5.03
N TYR A 90 3.21 -28.41 4.51
CA TYR A 90 3.27 -27.37 3.48
C TYR A 90 2.56 -26.08 3.90
N ALA A 91 2.73 -25.66 5.16
CA ALA A 91 2.15 -24.43 5.70
C ALA A 91 2.46 -23.23 4.80
N PHE A 92 1.42 -22.45 4.51
CA PHE A 92 1.49 -21.25 3.71
C PHE A 92 1.61 -20.05 4.65
N THR A 93 2.74 -19.36 4.66
CA THR A 93 2.99 -18.27 5.61
C THR A 93 3.09 -16.95 4.86
N PHE A 94 2.30 -15.98 5.28
CA PHE A 94 2.30 -14.63 4.71
C PHE A 94 3.18 -13.67 5.52
N HIS A 95 4.07 -12.96 4.85
CA HIS A 95 4.98 -11.98 5.46
C HIS A 95 4.43 -10.55 5.30
N GLU A 96 3.52 -10.19 6.19
CA GLU A 96 2.84 -8.89 6.15
C GLU A 96 3.81 -7.70 6.26
N GLU A 97 4.83 -7.79 7.11
CA GLU A 97 5.81 -6.71 7.32
C GLU A 97 6.60 -6.41 6.04
N GLU A 98 7.04 -7.44 5.31
CA GLU A 98 7.76 -7.29 4.05
C GLU A 98 6.86 -6.61 3.00
N LEU A 99 5.59 -7.03 2.87
CA LEU A 99 4.67 -6.37 1.93
C LEU A 99 4.43 -4.90 2.29
N ASN A 100 4.18 -4.61 3.57
CA ASN A 100 3.95 -3.25 4.04
C ASN A 100 5.17 -2.36 3.75
N SER A 101 6.39 -2.88 3.93
CA SER A 101 7.64 -2.14 3.67
C SER A 101 7.79 -1.73 2.20
N ILE A 102 7.31 -2.56 1.27
CA ILE A 102 7.36 -2.29 -0.18
C ILE A 102 6.27 -1.28 -0.56
N LEU A 103 5.04 -1.52 -0.11
CA LEU A 103 3.89 -0.69 -0.47
C LEU A 103 3.94 0.70 0.18
N ALA A 104 4.62 0.86 1.32
CA ALA A 104 4.86 2.16 1.96
C ALA A 104 5.66 3.13 1.08
N LYS A 105 6.47 2.61 0.13
CA LYS A 105 7.23 3.42 -0.83
C LYS A 105 6.39 3.96 -1.98
N VAL A 106 5.16 3.47 -2.14
CA VAL A 106 4.22 3.97 -3.15
C VAL A 106 3.51 5.20 -2.60
N PRO A 107 3.54 6.36 -3.30
CA PRO A 107 2.84 7.55 -2.83
C PRO A 107 1.33 7.34 -2.65
N ALA A 108 0.75 8.02 -1.67
CA ALA A 108 -0.67 7.92 -1.39
C ALA A 108 -1.53 8.30 -2.62
N GLY A 109 -2.58 7.52 -2.88
CA GLY A 109 -3.49 7.71 -4.00
C GLY A 109 -3.01 7.16 -5.35
N TRP A 110 -1.73 6.80 -5.48
CA TRP A 110 -1.20 6.22 -6.72
C TRP A 110 -1.73 4.83 -6.96
N LYS A 111 -2.04 4.55 -8.23
CA LYS A 111 -2.54 3.25 -8.67
C LYS A 111 -1.38 2.27 -8.88
N VAL A 112 -1.65 0.99 -8.71
CA VAL A 112 -0.62 -0.05 -8.74
C VAL A 112 -0.88 -1.06 -9.84
N CYS A 113 0.13 -1.32 -10.67
CA CYS A 113 0.21 -2.40 -11.62
C CYS A 113 1.08 -3.53 -11.01
N VAL A 114 0.59 -4.75 -11.03
CA VAL A 114 1.29 -5.92 -10.50
C VAL A 114 1.56 -6.88 -11.65
N ILE A 115 2.83 -7.02 -12.01
CA ILE A 115 3.27 -7.92 -13.08
C ILE A 115 3.86 -9.16 -12.41
N SER A 116 3.22 -10.30 -12.63
CA SER A 116 3.64 -11.57 -12.04
C SER A 116 4.05 -12.57 -13.11
N VAL A 117 5.17 -13.26 -12.89
CA VAL A 117 5.65 -14.32 -13.79
C VAL A 117 5.48 -15.68 -13.10
N VAL A 118 4.66 -16.53 -13.69
CA VAL A 118 4.38 -17.89 -13.24
C VAL A 118 4.72 -18.90 -14.32
N GLY A 119 5.00 -20.15 -13.95
CA GLY A 119 5.27 -21.21 -14.91
C GLY A 119 6.15 -22.31 -14.34
N ALA A 120 6.44 -23.31 -15.16
CA ALA A 120 7.16 -24.50 -14.72
C ALA A 120 8.53 -24.18 -14.11
N PHE A 121 9.01 -25.06 -13.24
CA PHE A 121 10.33 -24.96 -12.64
C PHE A 121 11.46 -24.99 -13.69
N ARG A 122 12.53 -24.20 -13.46
CA ARG A 122 13.73 -24.09 -14.32
C ARG A 122 13.50 -23.60 -15.75
N THR A 123 12.47 -22.79 -15.98
CA THR A 123 12.15 -22.20 -17.29
C THR A 123 12.68 -20.75 -17.47
N GLY A 124 13.56 -20.28 -16.59
CA GLY A 124 14.19 -18.96 -16.72
C GLY A 124 13.28 -17.77 -16.39
N LYS A 125 12.40 -17.89 -15.39
CA LYS A 125 11.53 -16.81 -14.90
C LYS A 125 12.33 -15.66 -14.26
N SER A 126 13.12 -15.96 -13.24
CA SER A 126 13.96 -14.98 -12.54
C SER A 126 15.02 -14.34 -13.45
N PHE A 127 15.50 -15.07 -14.46
CA PHE A 127 16.34 -14.52 -15.53
C PHE A 127 15.62 -13.44 -16.34
N LEU A 128 14.37 -13.69 -16.75
CA LEU A 128 13.54 -12.70 -17.45
C LEU A 128 13.24 -11.49 -16.56
N LEU A 129 12.86 -11.70 -15.30
CA LEU A 129 12.59 -10.61 -14.36
C LEU A 129 13.82 -9.74 -14.11
N SER A 130 15.01 -10.33 -14.11
CA SER A 130 16.27 -9.57 -14.04
C SER A 130 16.44 -8.63 -15.23
N TRP A 131 16.02 -9.04 -16.44
CA TRP A 131 16.00 -8.16 -17.60
C TRP A 131 14.94 -7.06 -17.50
N PHE A 132 13.78 -7.36 -16.92
CA PHE A 132 12.77 -6.33 -16.64
C PHE A 132 13.30 -5.27 -15.69
N LEU A 133 14.03 -5.66 -14.63
CA LEU A 133 14.67 -4.70 -13.73
C LEU A 133 15.63 -3.78 -14.49
N ARG A 134 16.51 -4.32 -15.34
CA ARG A 134 17.43 -3.50 -16.15
C ARG A 134 16.71 -2.57 -17.12
N TYR A 135 15.63 -3.05 -17.75
CA TYR A 135 14.82 -2.21 -18.62
C TYR A 135 14.16 -1.06 -17.86
N LEU A 136 13.60 -1.34 -16.68
CA LEU A 136 12.94 -0.34 -15.84
C LEU A 136 13.95 0.64 -15.23
N GLU A 137 15.14 0.20 -14.85
CA GLU A 137 16.22 1.06 -14.35
C GLU A 137 16.65 2.11 -15.39
N GLU A 138 16.67 1.73 -16.67
CA GLU A 138 17.07 2.63 -17.74
C GLU A 138 15.94 3.57 -18.19
N ASN A 139 14.68 3.09 -18.18
CA ASN A 139 13.55 3.80 -18.77
C ASN A 139 12.62 4.48 -17.73
N CYS A 140 12.80 4.25 -16.43
CA CYS A 140 12.00 4.86 -15.38
C CYS A 140 12.82 5.88 -14.57
N VAL A 141 12.16 6.96 -14.13
CA VAL A 141 12.74 7.90 -13.17
C VAL A 141 12.58 7.33 -11.75
N ARG A 142 13.68 7.02 -11.07
CA ARG A 142 13.65 6.74 -9.62
C ARG A 142 13.41 8.04 -8.86
N LYS A 143 12.42 8.07 -7.97
CA LYS A 143 12.16 9.26 -7.11
C LYS A 143 13.27 9.52 -6.08
N SER A 144 14.10 8.53 -5.76
CA SER A 144 15.30 8.73 -4.92
C SER A 144 16.34 9.64 -5.58
N ASP A 145 16.24 9.86 -6.90
CA ASP A 145 17.21 10.61 -7.68
C ASP A 145 16.66 11.98 -8.10
N GLU A 146 16.18 12.80 -7.15
CA GLU A 146 15.79 14.20 -7.44
C GLU A 146 16.97 15.06 -7.95
N ASN A 147 18.21 14.60 -7.82
CA ASN A 147 19.39 15.20 -8.45
C ASN A 147 19.68 14.70 -9.89
N SER A 148 18.90 13.74 -10.42
CA SER A 148 19.07 13.16 -11.76
C SER A 148 18.02 13.64 -12.77
N ALA A 149 17.36 14.78 -12.51
CA ALA A 149 16.49 15.44 -13.50
C ALA A 149 17.23 15.92 -14.77
N ASN A 150 18.57 15.81 -14.81
CA ASN A 150 19.41 16.12 -15.97
C ASN A 150 19.92 14.87 -16.73
N ALA A 151 19.57 13.64 -16.33
CA ALA A 151 20.05 12.43 -17.01
C ALA A 151 19.17 11.97 -18.19
N ALA A 152 17.92 12.44 -18.28
CA ALA A 152 17.01 12.05 -19.36
C ALA A 152 17.35 12.66 -20.74
N ASP A 153 18.24 13.66 -20.79
CA ASP A 153 18.67 14.31 -22.05
C ASP A 153 20.04 13.79 -22.57
N ASP A 154 20.71 12.91 -21.81
CA ASP A 154 22.04 12.38 -22.16
C ASP A 154 22.00 10.89 -22.61
N THR A 155 20.89 10.18 -22.40
CA THR A 155 20.76 8.72 -22.64
C THR A 155 20.72 8.29 -24.11
N ASN A 156 20.63 9.24 -25.06
CA ASN A 156 20.51 8.96 -26.49
C ASN A 156 21.66 9.48 -27.37
N GLN A 157 22.79 9.90 -26.78
CA GLN A 157 23.90 10.43 -27.58
C GLN A 157 24.75 9.36 -28.29
N ASP A 158 24.73 8.10 -27.85
CA ASP A 158 25.61 7.04 -28.36
C ASP A 158 24.93 6.07 -29.36
N GLY A 159 23.62 6.21 -29.60
CA GLY A 159 22.85 5.37 -30.54
C GLY A 159 22.74 3.88 -30.17
N LYS A 160 23.25 3.48 -29.01
CA LYS A 160 23.24 2.10 -28.49
C LYS A 160 21.91 1.76 -27.82
N LYS A 161 21.49 0.51 -27.97
CA LYS A 161 20.29 0.00 -27.30
C LYS A 161 20.53 -0.16 -25.79
N TRP A 162 19.46 -0.12 -24.99
CA TRP A 162 19.55 -0.15 -23.52
C TRP A 162 20.30 -1.38 -23.00
N TYR A 163 20.03 -2.55 -23.58
CA TYR A 163 20.64 -3.81 -23.15
C TYR A 163 22.13 -3.93 -23.53
N GLU A 164 22.63 -3.13 -24.47
CA GLU A 164 24.05 -3.10 -24.84
C GLU A 164 24.91 -2.40 -23.78
N ARG A 165 24.29 -1.62 -22.89
CA ARG A 165 24.95 -0.99 -21.73
C ARG A 165 25.13 -1.98 -20.58
N VAL A 166 24.34 -3.05 -20.54
CA VAL A 166 24.42 -4.10 -19.53
C VAL A 166 25.53 -5.08 -19.92
N GLN A 167 26.63 -5.09 -19.16
CA GLN A 167 27.76 -6.01 -19.41
C GLN A 167 27.55 -7.39 -18.79
N THR A 168 26.96 -7.44 -17.60
CA THR A 168 26.60 -8.69 -16.94
C THR A 168 25.28 -8.54 -16.20
N LEU A 169 24.42 -9.55 -16.33
CA LEU A 169 23.17 -9.64 -15.59
C LEU A 169 23.41 -9.83 -14.08
N ASN A 170 24.58 -10.37 -13.70
CA ASN A 170 24.98 -10.65 -12.31
C ASN A 170 25.87 -9.56 -11.71
N GLN A 171 25.79 -8.31 -12.18
CA GLN A 171 26.39 -7.20 -11.43
C GLN A 171 25.77 -7.20 -10.03
N HIS A 172 26.61 -7.58 -9.05
CA HIS A 172 26.29 -7.68 -7.62
C HIS A 172 25.47 -6.46 -7.20
N GLU A 173 24.35 -6.71 -6.50
CA GLU A 173 23.40 -5.72 -5.97
C GLU A 173 22.36 -5.24 -7.01
N GLY A 174 21.17 -5.85 -7.02
CA GLY A 174 20.01 -5.39 -7.82
C GLY A 174 19.36 -6.39 -8.79
N SER A 175 19.45 -7.71 -8.59
CA SER A 175 18.73 -8.71 -9.41
C SER A 175 18.00 -9.76 -8.59
N PHE A 176 17.00 -10.41 -9.19
CA PHE A 176 16.39 -11.62 -8.62
C PHE A 176 17.43 -12.74 -8.63
N ASP A 177 17.58 -13.48 -7.53
CA ASP A 177 18.54 -14.59 -7.49
C ASP A 177 18.15 -15.65 -8.52
N TRP A 178 19.03 -15.86 -9.52
CA TRP A 178 18.88 -16.89 -10.53
C TRP A 178 20.20 -17.66 -10.68
N ARG A 179 20.09 -18.99 -10.80
CA ARG A 179 21.25 -19.87 -11.02
C ARG A 179 20.92 -20.93 -12.06
N GLY A 180 21.93 -21.53 -12.70
CA GLY A 180 21.78 -22.79 -13.43
C GLY A 180 21.59 -24.00 -12.48
N GLY A 181 21.44 -25.20 -13.02
CA GLY A 181 21.42 -26.45 -12.22
C GLY A 181 20.04 -27.08 -11.99
N LYS A 182 20.00 -28.14 -11.17
CA LYS A 182 18.79 -28.97 -10.93
C LYS A 182 17.99 -28.57 -9.68
N GLU A 183 18.62 -27.99 -8.67
CA GLU A 183 17.99 -27.70 -7.36
C GLU A 183 17.12 -26.44 -7.38
N ARG A 184 16.11 -26.32 -6.53
CA ARG A 184 15.26 -25.11 -6.49
C ARG A 184 16.01 -23.83 -6.10
N ASN A 185 15.57 -22.68 -6.60
CA ASN A 185 16.06 -21.36 -6.18
C ASN A 185 14.97 -20.57 -5.46
N THR A 186 13.78 -20.50 -6.06
CA THR A 186 12.66 -19.70 -5.56
C THR A 186 11.58 -20.60 -4.94
N THR A 187 11.24 -20.38 -3.68
CA THR A 187 10.09 -21.02 -2.98
C THR A 187 9.06 -19.96 -2.60
N GLY A 188 7.76 -20.25 -2.76
CA GLY A 188 6.68 -19.29 -2.51
C GLY A 188 6.61 -18.14 -3.52
N MET A 189 6.39 -16.90 -3.05
CA MET A 189 6.29 -15.69 -3.89
C MET A 189 7.21 -14.58 -3.38
N TRP A 190 7.90 -13.94 -4.32
CA TRP A 190 8.88 -12.91 -4.07
C TRP A 190 8.48 -11.64 -4.80
N MET A 191 8.58 -10.49 -4.14
CA MET A 191 8.30 -9.19 -4.72
C MET A 191 9.58 -8.35 -4.68
N TRP A 192 9.81 -7.55 -5.72
CA TRP A 192 10.93 -6.62 -5.72
C TRP A 192 10.73 -5.51 -4.68
N SER A 193 11.76 -5.16 -3.90
CA SER A 193 11.63 -4.24 -2.77
C SER A 193 11.36 -2.77 -3.16
N GLU A 194 11.63 -2.41 -4.42
CA GLU A 194 11.48 -1.05 -4.93
C GLU A 194 10.40 -0.99 -6.02
N PRO A 195 9.30 -0.25 -5.83
CA PRO A 195 8.36 0.01 -6.90
C PRO A 195 9.00 0.90 -7.98
N TYR A 196 8.70 0.61 -9.24
CA TYR A 196 9.02 1.50 -10.37
C TYR A 196 7.82 2.36 -10.72
N PHE A 197 8.05 3.54 -11.32
CA PHE A 197 6.99 4.49 -11.61
C PHE A 197 7.02 4.83 -13.10
N LEU A 198 5.87 4.64 -13.78
CA LEU A 198 5.72 4.97 -15.19
C LEU A 198 4.51 5.88 -15.41
N PRO A 199 4.62 6.87 -16.32
CA PRO A 199 3.48 7.67 -16.74
C PRO A 199 2.55 6.83 -17.65
N ARG A 200 1.25 6.96 -17.44
CA ARG A 200 0.20 6.46 -18.34
C ARG A 200 -0.13 7.50 -19.40
N GLU A 201 -0.82 7.08 -20.45
CA GLU A 201 -1.30 7.98 -21.52
C GLU A 201 -2.20 9.12 -21.00
N ASN A 202 -2.93 8.90 -19.90
CA ASN A 202 -3.77 9.91 -19.26
C ASN A 202 -2.98 10.95 -18.44
N GLY A 203 -1.66 10.82 -18.34
CA GLY A 203 -0.77 11.69 -17.56
C GLY A 203 -0.67 11.34 -16.07
N GLU A 204 -1.37 10.31 -15.60
CA GLU A 204 -1.24 9.80 -14.23
C GLU A 204 -0.04 8.85 -14.14
N GLU A 205 0.70 8.92 -13.03
CA GLU A 205 1.77 7.95 -12.76
C GLU A 205 1.22 6.70 -12.08
N VAL A 206 1.70 5.53 -12.51
CA VAL A 206 1.34 4.22 -11.94
C VAL A 206 2.58 3.57 -11.34
N ALA A 207 2.42 2.97 -10.16
CA ALA A 207 3.46 2.17 -9.52
C ALA A 207 3.46 0.74 -10.09
N ILE A 208 4.64 0.20 -10.35
CA ILE A 208 4.85 -1.12 -10.95
C ILE A 208 5.54 -2.00 -9.92
N LEU A 209 4.91 -3.11 -9.61
CA LEU A 209 5.43 -4.15 -8.73
C LEU A 209 5.71 -5.41 -9.56
N LEU A 210 6.92 -5.93 -9.42
CA LEU A 210 7.33 -7.19 -10.04
C LEU A 210 7.25 -8.32 -9.03
N VAL A 211 6.60 -9.42 -9.42
CA VAL A 211 6.41 -10.61 -8.59
C VAL A 211 6.97 -11.85 -9.28
N ASP A 212 7.98 -12.47 -8.67
CA ASP A 212 8.50 -13.79 -9.04
C ASP A 212 7.80 -14.87 -8.23
N THR A 213 7.31 -15.92 -8.89
CA THR A 213 6.69 -17.05 -8.21
C THR A 213 7.55 -18.30 -8.29
N GLN A 214 7.34 -19.21 -7.35
CA GLN A 214 7.89 -20.56 -7.42
C GLN A 214 7.57 -21.24 -8.77
N GLY A 215 8.49 -22.07 -9.22
CA GLY A 215 8.27 -22.95 -10.35
C GLY A 215 7.21 -24.01 -10.06
N MET A 216 6.18 -24.05 -10.88
CA MET A 216 5.17 -25.10 -10.84
C MET A 216 5.79 -26.45 -11.23
N PHE A 217 5.23 -27.56 -10.70
CA PHE A 217 5.57 -28.94 -11.08
C PHE A 217 7.02 -29.35 -10.78
N ASP A 218 7.56 -28.92 -9.66
CA ASP A 218 8.81 -29.51 -9.14
C ASP A 218 8.55 -30.90 -8.50
N HIS A 219 9.61 -31.56 -8.07
CA HIS A 219 9.52 -32.90 -7.48
C HIS A 219 9.15 -32.91 -5.99
N GLU A 220 8.94 -31.74 -5.38
CA GLU A 220 8.84 -31.57 -3.92
C GLU A 220 7.51 -30.94 -3.49
N THR A 221 6.81 -30.28 -4.41
CA THR A 221 5.61 -29.48 -4.20
C THR A 221 4.36 -30.21 -4.69
N THR A 222 3.30 -30.16 -3.88
CA THR A 222 2.02 -30.77 -4.26
C THR A 222 1.31 -29.97 -5.34
N VAL A 223 0.41 -30.62 -6.09
CA VAL A 223 -0.42 -29.95 -7.11
C VAL A 223 -1.31 -28.88 -6.48
N GLY A 224 -1.85 -29.14 -5.28
CA GLY A 224 -2.69 -28.17 -4.55
C GLY A 224 -1.92 -26.93 -4.10
N LEU A 225 -0.67 -27.09 -3.66
CA LEU A 225 0.18 -25.94 -3.30
C LEU A 225 0.60 -25.13 -4.52
N THR A 226 0.93 -25.82 -5.61
CA THR A 226 1.19 -25.18 -6.91
C THR A 226 -0.02 -24.37 -7.38
N ALA A 227 -1.23 -24.90 -7.20
CA ALA A 227 -2.48 -24.24 -7.49
C ALA A 227 -2.69 -22.98 -6.63
N ALA A 228 -2.41 -23.07 -5.33
CA ALA A 228 -2.53 -21.94 -4.41
C ALA A 228 -1.60 -20.78 -4.79
N ILE A 229 -0.31 -21.07 -5.06
CA ILE A 229 0.65 -20.06 -5.50
C ILE A 229 0.22 -19.41 -6.83
N PHE A 230 -0.22 -20.22 -7.80
CA PHE A 230 -0.67 -19.73 -9.09
C PHE A 230 -1.91 -18.84 -8.96
N GLY A 231 -2.95 -19.31 -8.25
CA GLY A 231 -4.19 -18.56 -8.12
C GLY A 231 -4.03 -17.32 -7.26
N LEU A 232 -3.22 -17.35 -6.19
CA LEU A 232 -2.86 -16.13 -5.47
C LEU A 232 -2.13 -15.16 -6.41
N SER A 233 -1.07 -15.59 -7.09
CA SER A 233 -0.34 -14.77 -8.08
C SER A 233 -1.28 -14.10 -9.10
N THR A 234 -2.26 -14.86 -9.61
CA THR A 234 -3.27 -14.35 -10.58
C THR A 234 -4.27 -13.39 -9.94
N LEU A 235 -4.70 -13.63 -8.70
CA LEU A 235 -5.57 -12.72 -7.95
C LEU A 235 -4.87 -11.38 -7.67
N LEU A 236 -3.57 -11.41 -7.38
CA LEU A 236 -2.78 -10.22 -7.09
C LEU A 236 -2.39 -9.44 -8.34
N SER A 237 -2.14 -10.13 -9.46
CA SER A 237 -1.61 -9.52 -10.67
C SER A 237 -2.67 -8.78 -11.48
N SER A 238 -2.28 -7.67 -12.10
CA SER A 238 -3.01 -7.06 -13.22
C SER A 238 -2.53 -7.62 -14.56
N TYR A 239 -1.26 -8.01 -14.61
CA TYR A 239 -0.63 -8.65 -15.77
C TYR A 239 0.02 -9.97 -15.33
N GLN A 240 -0.57 -11.09 -15.75
CA GLN A 240 -0.03 -12.41 -15.51
C GLN A 240 0.78 -12.90 -16.73
N ILE A 241 2.07 -13.17 -16.54
CA ILE A 241 2.91 -13.82 -17.55
C ILE A 241 2.98 -15.30 -17.22
N TYR A 242 2.41 -16.14 -18.09
CA TYR A 242 2.54 -17.58 -18.00
C TYR A 242 3.69 -18.06 -18.88
N ASN A 243 4.81 -18.36 -18.24
CA ASN A 243 6.07 -18.77 -18.85
C ASN A 243 6.04 -20.27 -19.19
N VAL A 244 5.96 -20.57 -20.49
CA VAL A 244 5.79 -21.91 -21.06
C VAL A 244 7.04 -22.32 -21.84
N ASP A 245 7.47 -23.58 -21.68
CA ASP A 245 8.63 -24.13 -22.42
C ASP A 245 8.19 -24.64 -23.81
N LYS A 246 8.82 -24.13 -24.87
CA LYS A 246 8.70 -24.48 -26.30
C LYS A 246 7.35 -24.26 -26.96
N ARG A 247 6.25 -24.76 -26.39
CA ARG A 247 4.92 -24.71 -27.02
C ARG A 247 3.82 -24.81 -25.97
N ILE A 248 2.66 -24.24 -26.29
CA ILE A 248 1.46 -24.41 -25.46
C ILE A 248 0.94 -25.83 -25.67
N GLN A 249 0.95 -26.62 -24.60
CA GLN A 249 0.43 -27.97 -24.56
C GLN A 249 -0.93 -28.01 -23.86
N GLU A 250 -1.66 -29.12 -24.03
CA GLU A 250 -3.00 -29.27 -23.45
C GLU A 250 -2.98 -29.27 -21.93
N ASP A 251 -1.94 -29.84 -21.31
CA ASP A 251 -1.74 -29.80 -19.87
C ASP A 251 -1.54 -28.37 -19.35
N ASN A 252 -0.90 -27.48 -20.13
CA ASN A 252 -0.78 -26.06 -19.74
C ASN A 252 -2.16 -25.38 -19.73
N LEU A 253 -3.01 -25.68 -20.72
CA LEU A 253 -4.36 -25.15 -20.79
C LEU A 253 -5.26 -25.71 -19.68
N GLN A 254 -5.17 -27.01 -19.40
CA GLN A 254 -5.93 -27.65 -18.32
C GLN A 254 -5.55 -27.09 -16.94
N GLN A 255 -4.26 -26.84 -16.70
CA GLN A 255 -3.81 -26.19 -15.46
C GLN A 255 -4.40 -24.79 -15.34
N LEU A 256 -4.29 -23.98 -16.40
CA LEU A 256 -4.85 -22.63 -16.40
C LEU A 256 -6.38 -22.65 -16.20
N ALA A 257 -7.08 -23.58 -16.86
CA ALA A 257 -8.52 -23.73 -16.80
C ALA A 257 -9.00 -24.11 -15.38
N LEU A 258 -8.31 -25.03 -14.70
CA LEU A 258 -8.61 -25.40 -13.32
C LEU A 258 -8.64 -24.17 -12.40
N PHE A 259 -7.68 -23.25 -12.54
CA PHE A 259 -7.63 -22.03 -11.70
C PHE A 259 -8.63 -20.97 -12.14
N SER A 260 -8.80 -20.85 -13.46
CA SER A 260 -9.75 -19.94 -14.09
C SER A 260 -11.19 -20.25 -13.64
N GLU A 261 -11.56 -21.53 -13.54
CA GLU A 261 -12.89 -21.96 -13.12
C GLU A 261 -13.24 -21.45 -11.71
N TYR A 262 -12.32 -21.56 -10.75
CA TYR A 262 -12.57 -21.05 -9.40
C TYR A 262 -12.72 -19.52 -9.37
N GLY A 263 -11.88 -18.81 -10.12
CA GLY A 263 -11.99 -17.35 -10.27
C GLY A 263 -13.33 -16.92 -10.86
N ARG A 264 -13.78 -17.62 -11.91
CA ARG A 264 -15.10 -17.41 -12.52
C ARG A 264 -16.24 -17.71 -11.56
N MET A 265 -16.18 -18.82 -10.83
CA MET A 265 -17.22 -19.19 -9.87
C MET A 265 -17.34 -18.16 -8.75
N ALA A 266 -16.22 -17.62 -8.27
CA ALA A 266 -16.24 -16.51 -7.33
C ALA A 266 -16.90 -15.29 -7.98
N PHE A 267 -16.42 -14.87 -9.16
CA PHE A 267 -16.95 -13.75 -9.93
C PHE A 267 -18.47 -13.80 -10.16
N GLU A 268 -18.97 -14.95 -10.61
CA GLU A 268 -20.40 -15.18 -10.84
C GLU A 268 -21.21 -15.16 -9.54
N ALA A 269 -20.64 -15.67 -8.45
CA ALA A 269 -21.28 -15.56 -7.13
C ALA A 269 -21.33 -14.09 -6.68
N GLU A 270 -20.31 -13.28 -6.99
CA GLU A 270 -20.33 -11.83 -6.72
C GLU A 270 -21.39 -11.11 -7.54
N GLU A 271 -21.48 -11.41 -8.84
CA GLU A 271 -22.43 -10.78 -9.75
C GLU A 271 -23.88 -11.11 -9.33
N LYS A 272 -24.14 -12.36 -8.97
CA LYS A 272 -25.45 -12.80 -8.45
C LYS A 272 -25.78 -12.10 -7.13
N ALA A 273 -24.84 -12.03 -6.19
CA ALA A 273 -25.04 -11.35 -4.91
C ALA A 273 -25.34 -9.85 -5.10
N ALA A 274 -24.63 -9.19 -6.02
CA ALA A 274 -24.86 -7.79 -6.36
C ALA A 274 -26.23 -7.57 -7.02
N ALA A 275 -26.63 -8.43 -7.96
CA ALA A 275 -27.93 -8.34 -8.62
C ALA A 275 -29.11 -8.51 -7.65
N MET A 276 -29.00 -9.40 -6.66
CA MET A 276 -29.99 -9.58 -5.61
C MET A 276 -30.05 -8.39 -4.62
N GLY A 277 -29.01 -7.57 -4.55
CA GLY A 277 -28.99 -6.33 -3.76
C GLY A 277 -29.79 -5.18 -4.37
N VAL A 278 -29.94 -5.13 -5.69
CA VAL A 278 -30.61 -4.03 -6.40
C VAL A 278 -32.14 -4.17 -6.38
N VAL A 279 -32.66 -5.40 -6.40
CA VAL A 279 -34.11 -5.67 -6.53
C VAL A 279 -34.92 -5.21 -5.31
N GLU A 280 -34.37 -5.27 -4.10
CA GLU A 280 -35.10 -4.85 -2.89
C GLU A 280 -35.19 -3.33 -2.67
N SER A 281 -34.54 -2.52 -3.51
CA SER A 281 -34.71 -1.05 -3.48
C SER A 281 -35.91 -0.56 -4.31
N ASN A 282 -36.57 -1.44 -5.07
CA ASN A 282 -37.73 -1.11 -5.91
C ASN A 282 -38.84 -2.19 -5.80
N GLU A 283 -39.47 -2.31 -4.65
CA GLU A 283 -40.85 -2.80 -4.53
C GLU A 283 -41.58 -1.75 -3.67
N GLU A 284 -42.56 -1.00 -4.17
CA GLU A 284 -43.86 -1.45 -4.67
C GLU A 284 -44.33 -0.59 -5.87
N VAL A 285 -44.73 -1.22 -6.98
CA VAL A 285 -46.09 -1.10 -7.59
C VAL A 285 -46.23 -2.26 -8.59
N GLU A 286 -46.99 -3.29 -8.19
CA GLU A 286 -47.54 -4.28 -9.13
C GLU A 286 -48.50 -3.61 -10.10
N GLY A 287 -48.32 -3.82 -11.40
CA GLY A 287 -49.33 -3.43 -12.38
C GLY A 287 -48.92 -3.51 -13.85
N SER A 288 -49.41 -4.55 -14.50
CA SER A 288 -49.68 -4.69 -15.95
C SER A 288 -48.62 -5.28 -16.88
N ASN A 289 -48.98 -6.44 -17.42
CA ASN A 289 -48.43 -7.09 -18.60
C ASN A 289 -48.34 -6.12 -19.79
N VAL A 290 -47.15 -5.99 -20.39
CA VAL A 290 -47.01 -5.55 -21.80
C VAL A 290 -45.93 -6.41 -22.47
N ASN A 291 -46.37 -7.19 -23.47
CA ASN A 291 -45.51 -7.80 -24.48
C ASN A 291 -44.63 -6.74 -25.15
N LYS A 292 -43.31 -6.97 -25.25
CA LYS A 292 -42.48 -6.38 -26.30
C LYS A 292 -41.45 -7.39 -26.81
N GLU A 293 -41.74 -7.90 -28.00
CA GLU A 293 -40.76 -8.36 -28.96
C GLU A 293 -39.85 -7.18 -29.37
N GLY A 294 -38.57 -7.49 -29.66
CA GLY A 294 -37.72 -6.68 -30.54
C GLY A 294 -36.81 -5.66 -29.85
N GLY A 295 -35.53 -6.02 -29.76
CA GLY A 295 -34.44 -5.09 -29.45
C GLY A 295 -33.22 -5.84 -28.92
N ALA A 296 -32.29 -6.20 -29.81
CA ALA A 296 -30.95 -6.60 -29.40
C ALA A 296 -30.24 -5.38 -28.81
N GLU A 297 -30.45 -5.13 -27.52
CA GLU A 297 -29.56 -4.29 -26.74
C GLU A 297 -28.19 -4.98 -26.72
N LYS A 298 -27.17 -4.25 -27.15
CA LYS A 298 -25.77 -4.69 -27.04
C LYS A 298 -25.53 -5.06 -25.58
N ALA A 299 -25.27 -6.34 -25.32
CA ALA A 299 -24.78 -6.81 -24.04
C ALA A 299 -23.59 -5.93 -23.63
N ASP A 300 -23.61 -5.44 -22.39
CA ASP A 300 -22.41 -4.90 -21.75
C ASP A 300 -21.26 -5.89 -21.97
N PRO A 301 -20.03 -5.42 -22.28
CA PRO A 301 -18.91 -6.32 -22.46
C PRO A 301 -18.76 -7.13 -21.17
N LYS A 302 -18.82 -8.46 -21.27
CA LYS A 302 -18.60 -9.40 -20.16
C LYS A 302 -17.36 -8.95 -19.38
N LYS A 303 -17.54 -8.41 -18.18
CA LYS A 303 -16.42 -8.12 -17.28
C LYS A 303 -15.87 -9.47 -16.82
N ALA A 304 -14.62 -9.75 -17.14
CA ALA A 304 -13.96 -10.97 -16.71
C ALA A 304 -13.37 -10.77 -15.30
N PRO A 305 -13.17 -11.85 -14.51
CA PRO A 305 -12.56 -11.75 -13.18
C PRO A 305 -11.12 -11.23 -13.17
N PHE A 306 -10.36 -11.53 -14.22
CA PHE A 306 -8.95 -11.21 -14.32
C PHE A 306 -8.70 -10.33 -15.54
N GLN A 307 -7.70 -9.47 -15.46
CA GLN A 307 -7.40 -8.50 -16.51
C GLN A 307 -6.64 -9.18 -17.66
N LYS A 308 -5.30 -9.26 -17.57
CA LYS A 308 -4.47 -9.75 -18.65
C LYS A 308 -3.71 -11.01 -18.26
N ILE A 309 -3.75 -12.00 -19.14
CA ILE A 309 -2.79 -13.11 -19.14
C ILE A 309 -2.08 -13.21 -20.48
N GLN A 310 -0.77 -13.43 -20.43
CA GLN A 310 0.05 -13.61 -21.60
C GLN A 310 0.82 -14.93 -21.53
N PHE A 311 0.68 -15.75 -22.56
CA PHE A 311 1.54 -16.90 -22.76
C PHE A 311 2.90 -16.42 -23.29
N LEU A 312 3.92 -16.51 -22.45
CA LEU A 312 5.30 -16.29 -22.86
C LEU A 312 5.94 -17.63 -23.20
N ILE A 313 6.07 -17.91 -24.49
CA ILE A 313 6.64 -19.16 -24.99
C ILE A 313 8.15 -18.99 -25.10
N ARG A 314 8.91 -19.80 -24.37
CA ARG A 314 10.37 -19.82 -24.35
C ARG A 314 10.90 -20.86 -25.32
N ASP A 315 12.10 -20.65 -25.84
CA ASP A 315 12.78 -21.59 -26.74
C ASP A 315 11.91 -21.98 -27.96
N TRP A 316 11.17 -21.01 -28.52
CA TRP A 316 10.46 -21.18 -29.79
C TRP A 316 11.46 -21.54 -30.88
N GLN A 317 11.14 -22.58 -31.65
CA GLN A 317 12.16 -23.23 -32.47
C GLN A 317 12.51 -22.42 -33.71
N ASN A 318 11.52 -21.95 -34.47
CA ASN A 318 11.73 -21.15 -35.67
C ASN A 318 10.46 -20.34 -35.95
N PHE A 319 10.63 -19.09 -36.35
CA PHE A 319 9.59 -18.32 -37.04
C PHE A 319 9.61 -18.68 -38.53
N ASP A 320 8.47 -18.55 -39.21
CA ASP A 320 8.35 -18.79 -40.65
C ASP A 320 9.07 -17.70 -41.47
N THR A 321 9.29 -16.53 -40.87
CA THR A 321 9.98 -15.40 -41.51
C THR A 321 11.49 -15.61 -41.48
N GLU A 322 12.12 -15.64 -42.66
CA GLU A 322 13.59 -15.76 -42.79
C GLU A 322 14.34 -14.49 -42.37
N ASP A 323 13.65 -13.34 -42.35
CA ASP A 323 14.21 -12.06 -41.92
C ASP A 323 14.09 -11.90 -40.39
N GLU A 324 15.19 -12.11 -39.68
CA GLU A 324 15.29 -11.96 -38.22
C GLU A 324 15.06 -10.52 -37.73
N THR A 325 14.96 -9.54 -38.64
CA THR A 325 14.66 -8.14 -38.31
C THR A 325 13.16 -7.81 -38.41
N ASP A 326 12.36 -8.66 -39.03
CA ASP A 326 10.91 -8.47 -39.19
C ASP A 326 10.14 -8.92 -37.94
N ILE A 327 10.29 -8.15 -36.86
CA ILE A 327 9.62 -8.41 -35.59
C ILE A 327 8.09 -8.29 -35.71
N ASP A 328 7.59 -7.38 -36.57
CA ASP A 328 6.15 -7.22 -36.78
C ASP A 328 5.53 -8.44 -37.47
N GLY A 329 6.24 -9.04 -38.45
CA GLY A 329 5.86 -10.32 -39.06
C GLY A 329 5.84 -11.47 -38.06
N MET A 330 6.84 -11.55 -37.19
CA MET A 330 6.87 -12.54 -36.10
C MET A 330 5.70 -12.36 -35.12
N GLU A 331 5.34 -11.12 -34.77
CA GLU A 331 4.18 -10.85 -33.91
C GLU A 331 2.85 -11.28 -34.53
N ALA A 332 2.69 -11.12 -35.85
CA ALA A 332 1.52 -11.63 -36.56
C ALA A 332 1.44 -13.16 -36.52
N GLU A 333 2.58 -13.86 -36.63
CA GLU A 333 2.68 -15.31 -36.46
C GLU A 333 2.30 -15.74 -35.04
N MET A 334 2.78 -15.03 -34.01
CA MET A 334 2.44 -15.30 -32.60
C MET A 334 0.93 -15.22 -32.37
N GLN A 335 0.26 -14.22 -32.94
CA GLN A 335 -1.20 -14.07 -32.84
C GLN A 335 -1.92 -15.22 -33.55
N SER A 336 -1.51 -15.56 -34.78
CA SER A 336 -2.08 -16.68 -35.53
C SER A 336 -1.91 -18.02 -34.80
N TYR A 337 -0.77 -18.23 -34.12
CA TYR A 337 -0.55 -19.42 -33.31
C TYR A 337 -1.51 -19.47 -32.11
N LEU A 338 -1.67 -18.37 -31.38
CA LEU A 338 -2.60 -18.30 -30.25
C LEU A 338 -4.04 -18.56 -30.69
N ASP A 339 -4.47 -17.96 -31.80
CA ASP A 339 -5.79 -18.18 -32.39
C ASP A 339 -6.00 -19.66 -32.75
N HIS A 340 -4.96 -20.32 -33.28
CA HIS A 340 -5.00 -21.76 -33.54
C HIS A 340 -5.11 -22.59 -32.25
N VAL A 341 -4.38 -22.22 -31.19
CA VAL A 341 -4.40 -22.93 -29.89
C VAL A 341 -5.79 -22.84 -29.23
N LEU A 342 -6.37 -21.63 -29.25
CA LEU A 342 -7.67 -21.30 -28.66
C LEU A 342 -8.87 -21.66 -29.56
N ALA A 343 -8.63 -22.11 -30.79
CA ALA A 343 -9.68 -22.55 -31.69
C ALA A 343 -10.55 -23.66 -31.08
N GLU A 344 -11.85 -23.60 -31.38
CA GLU A 344 -12.84 -24.55 -30.87
C GLU A 344 -12.48 -25.99 -31.26
N ARG A 345 -12.60 -26.90 -30.29
CA ARG A 345 -12.27 -28.33 -30.46
C ARG A 345 -13.55 -29.15 -30.46
N ALA A 346 -13.53 -30.28 -31.19
CA ALA A 346 -14.69 -31.17 -31.30
C ALA A 346 -14.95 -31.97 -30.02
N ALA A 347 -13.91 -32.26 -29.23
CA ALA A 347 -14.04 -32.94 -27.95
C ALA A 347 -14.54 -31.97 -26.89
N SER A 348 -15.53 -32.39 -26.10
CA SER A 348 -16.26 -31.53 -25.17
C SER A 348 -15.38 -31.00 -24.04
N ASP A 349 -14.49 -31.83 -23.51
CA ASP A 349 -13.51 -31.49 -22.48
C ASP A 349 -12.53 -30.41 -22.95
N LEU A 350 -12.02 -30.56 -24.19
CA LEU A 350 -11.13 -29.58 -24.79
C LEU A 350 -11.85 -28.26 -25.06
N LYS A 351 -13.09 -28.30 -25.53
CA LYS A 351 -13.92 -27.12 -25.76
C LYS A 351 -14.17 -26.34 -24.46
N GLU A 352 -14.60 -27.04 -23.41
CA GLU A 352 -14.86 -26.46 -22.09
C GLU A 352 -13.63 -25.76 -21.53
N THR A 353 -12.44 -26.37 -21.66
CA THR A 353 -11.17 -25.78 -21.24
C THR A 353 -10.91 -24.40 -21.88
N ARG A 354 -11.16 -24.23 -23.20
CA ARG A 354 -10.96 -22.94 -23.89
C ARG A 354 -12.02 -21.92 -23.48
N GLU A 355 -13.28 -22.35 -23.38
CA GLU A 355 -14.38 -21.48 -22.94
C GLU A 355 -14.13 -20.94 -21.53
N GLN A 356 -13.64 -21.79 -20.63
CA GLN A 356 -13.26 -21.38 -19.28
C GLN A 356 -12.16 -20.31 -19.31
N ILE A 357 -11.05 -20.54 -19.99
CA ILE A 357 -9.94 -19.58 -20.08
C ILE A 357 -10.40 -18.24 -20.68
N THR A 358 -11.09 -18.29 -21.82
CA THR A 358 -11.58 -17.08 -22.52
C THR A 358 -12.63 -16.30 -21.75
N SER A 359 -13.35 -16.93 -20.82
CA SER A 359 -14.30 -16.26 -19.94
C SER A 359 -13.67 -15.61 -18.70
N CYS A 360 -12.42 -15.96 -18.38
CA CYS A 360 -11.78 -15.54 -17.11
C CYS A 360 -10.85 -14.33 -17.24
N PHE A 361 -10.36 -14.05 -18.44
CA PHE A 361 -9.43 -12.94 -18.69
C PHE A 361 -10.02 -11.94 -19.68
N GLU A 362 -9.87 -10.64 -19.39
CA GLU A 362 -10.25 -9.55 -20.30
C GLU A 362 -9.37 -9.56 -21.55
N GLU A 363 -8.08 -9.86 -21.40
CA GLU A 363 -7.11 -9.95 -22.48
C GLU A 363 -6.27 -11.23 -22.40
N LEU A 364 -6.27 -11.98 -23.49
CA LEU A 364 -5.41 -13.14 -23.73
C LEU A 364 -4.43 -12.79 -24.85
N SER A 365 -3.13 -12.89 -24.57
CA SER A 365 -2.09 -12.63 -25.58
C SER A 365 -0.99 -13.68 -25.55
N CYS A 366 -0.15 -13.70 -26.58
CA CYS A 366 0.99 -14.58 -26.67
C CYS A 366 2.21 -13.82 -27.16
N PHE A 367 3.37 -14.14 -26.60
CA PHE A 367 4.65 -13.68 -27.09
C PHE A 367 5.64 -14.84 -27.14
N MET A 368 6.41 -14.95 -28.22
CA MET A 368 7.37 -16.04 -28.42
C MET A 368 8.79 -15.48 -28.35
N MET A 369 9.64 -16.18 -27.60
CA MET A 369 11.07 -15.92 -27.53
C MET A 369 11.84 -17.11 -28.08
N THR A 370 12.89 -16.83 -28.85
CA THR A 370 13.83 -17.84 -29.32
C THR A 370 14.70 -18.34 -28.17
N HIS A 371 15.53 -19.35 -28.45
CA HIS A 371 16.49 -19.85 -27.46
C HIS A 371 17.59 -18.80 -27.20
N PRO A 372 17.94 -18.48 -25.94
CA PRO A 372 18.89 -17.40 -25.60
C PRO A 372 20.35 -17.68 -25.97
N GLY A 373 20.64 -18.86 -26.51
CA GLY A 373 21.97 -19.30 -26.92
C GLY A 373 22.56 -20.39 -26.00
N PHE A 374 23.40 -21.26 -26.56
CA PHE A 374 23.96 -22.42 -25.83
C PHE A 374 24.90 -22.07 -24.68
N ALA A 375 25.38 -20.83 -24.61
CA ALA A 375 26.19 -20.36 -23.50
C ALA A 375 25.35 -20.17 -22.23
N VAL A 376 24.15 -19.58 -22.37
CA VAL A 376 23.26 -19.20 -21.27
C VAL A 376 22.75 -20.41 -20.48
N ILE A 377 22.51 -21.53 -21.17
CA ILE A 377 22.00 -22.76 -20.53
C ILE A 377 23.05 -23.54 -19.75
N LYS A 378 24.33 -23.16 -19.81
CA LYS A 378 25.41 -23.86 -19.10
C LYS A 378 25.44 -23.41 -17.63
N ASN A 379 25.61 -24.36 -16.71
CA ASN A 379 25.68 -24.08 -15.26
C ASN A 379 26.74 -23.05 -14.83
N LYS A 380 27.77 -22.81 -15.67
CA LYS A 380 28.85 -21.85 -15.40
C LYS A 380 28.59 -20.46 -15.99
N TYR A 381 27.44 -20.25 -16.61
CA TYR A 381 27.09 -18.95 -17.18
C TYR A 381 26.92 -17.93 -16.05
N THR A 382 27.63 -16.81 -16.15
CA THR A 382 27.69 -15.77 -15.13
C THR A 382 26.92 -14.51 -15.51
N GLY A 383 26.06 -14.58 -16.53
CA GLY A 383 25.25 -13.44 -16.96
C GLY A 383 25.88 -12.53 -18.02
N ASP A 384 26.99 -12.94 -18.65
CA ASP A 384 27.65 -12.17 -19.73
C ASP A 384 26.75 -11.99 -20.95
N THR A 385 26.30 -10.76 -21.18
CA THR A 385 25.31 -10.40 -22.19
C THR A 385 25.81 -10.59 -23.62
N SER A 386 27.13 -10.56 -23.84
CA SER A 386 27.74 -10.76 -25.16
C SER A 386 27.60 -12.19 -25.68
N GLN A 387 27.28 -13.15 -24.80
CA GLN A 387 27.10 -14.56 -25.14
C GLN A 387 25.65 -14.93 -25.43
N ILE A 388 24.74 -13.96 -25.36
CA ILE A 388 23.32 -14.14 -25.63
C ILE A 388 23.06 -13.93 -27.11
N ASP A 389 22.18 -14.75 -27.66
CA ASP A 389 21.77 -14.66 -29.06
C ASP A 389 21.14 -13.29 -29.40
N SER A 390 21.49 -12.73 -30.57
CA SER A 390 21.05 -11.39 -30.96
C SER A 390 19.56 -11.30 -31.25
N LEU A 391 18.97 -12.34 -31.85
CA LEU A 391 17.54 -12.37 -32.11
C LEU A 391 16.76 -12.45 -30.79
N PHE A 392 17.26 -13.25 -29.84
CA PHE A 392 16.71 -13.27 -28.48
C PHE A 392 16.70 -11.87 -27.85
N MET A 393 17.80 -11.13 -27.96
CA MET A 393 17.90 -9.77 -27.40
C MET A 393 16.96 -8.77 -28.09
N ASN A 394 16.81 -8.86 -29.41
CA ASN A 394 15.85 -8.02 -30.16
C ASN A 394 14.41 -8.31 -29.75
N LEU A 395 14.05 -9.60 -29.60
CA LEU A 395 12.72 -10.01 -29.12
C LEU A 395 12.50 -9.59 -27.67
N LEU A 396 13.50 -9.71 -26.81
CA LEU A 396 13.45 -9.27 -25.42
C LEU A 396 13.22 -7.75 -25.31
N ASP A 397 13.93 -6.95 -26.10
CA ASP A 397 13.74 -5.50 -26.17
C ASP A 397 12.30 -5.15 -26.57
N ARG A 398 11.80 -5.76 -27.65
CA ARG A 398 10.40 -5.59 -28.07
C ARG A 398 9.42 -6.03 -26.98
N TYR A 399 9.72 -7.13 -26.30
CA TYR A 399 8.88 -7.67 -25.24
C TYR A 399 8.78 -6.72 -24.05
N CYS A 400 9.92 -6.19 -23.56
CA CYS A 400 9.94 -5.20 -22.50
C CYS A 400 9.15 -3.95 -22.89
N GLN A 401 9.33 -3.43 -24.11
CA GLN A 401 8.56 -2.29 -24.61
C GLN A 401 7.05 -2.57 -24.57
N LYS A 402 6.60 -3.77 -24.92
CA LYS A 402 5.17 -4.14 -24.84
C LYS A 402 4.66 -4.29 -23.42
N VAL A 403 5.41 -4.95 -22.53
CA VAL A 403 5.01 -5.18 -21.14
C VAL A 403 4.88 -3.86 -20.38
N PHE A 404 5.77 -2.91 -20.66
CA PHE A 404 5.85 -1.62 -19.96
C PHE A 404 5.35 -0.44 -20.81
N ASP A 405 4.56 -0.70 -21.86
CA ASP A 405 4.01 0.36 -22.70
C ASP A 405 2.97 1.20 -21.92
N SER A 406 3.21 2.50 -21.84
CA SER A 406 2.33 3.51 -21.22
C SER A 406 0.86 3.44 -21.63
N LYS A 407 0.56 2.90 -22.82
CA LYS A 407 -0.81 2.73 -23.33
C LYS A 407 -1.48 1.43 -22.90
N SER A 408 -0.68 0.38 -22.66
CA SER A 408 -1.17 -0.94 -22.29
C SER A 408 -1.10 -1.22 -20.80
N LEU A 409 -0.37 -0.40 -20.04
CA LEU A 409 -0.28 -0.48 -18.59
C LEU A 409 -1.64 -0.21 -17.93
N GLN A 410 -2.23 -1.27 -17.41
CA GLN A 410 -3.47 -1.23 -16.64
C GLN A 410 -3.17 -1.48 -15.17
N PRO A 411 -3.54 -0.54 -14.27
CA PRO A 411 -3.51 -0.80 -12.84
C PRO A 411 -4.41 -1.99 -12.48
N LYS A 412 -4.13 -2.59 -11.33
CA LYS A 412 -4.96 -3.65 -10.78
C LYS A 412 -6.37 -3.13 -10.55
N THR A 413 -7.34 -3.83 -11.12
CA THR A 413 -8.75 -3.53 -10.87
C THR A 413 -9.44 -4.65 -10.12
N VAL A 414 -10.42 -4.26 -9.30
CA VAL A 414 -11.42 -5.15 -8.74
C VAL A 414 -12.79 -4.54 -9.05
N ARG A 415 -13.64 -5.28 -9.78
CA ARG A 415 -14.93 -4.82 -10.32
C ARG A 415 -14.84 -3.54 -11.18
N GLY A 416 -13.69 -3.32 -11.83
CA GLY A 416 -13.44 -2.15 -12.67
C GLY A 416 -13.03 -0.88 -11.91
N ARG A 417 -12.79 -0.96 -10.59
CA ARG A 417 -12.14 0.11 -9.83
C ARG A 417 -10.64 -0.14 -9.76
N GLU A 418 -9.86 0.85 -10.19
CA GLU A 418 -8.40 0.82 -10.07
C GLU A 418 -7.96 0.97 -8.60
N LEU A 419 -7.10 0.06 -8.15
CA LEU A 419 -6.64 -0.01 -6.76
C LEU A 419 -5.40 0.85 -6.52
N SER A 420 -5.40 1.54 -5.39
CA SER A 420 -4.20 2.12 -4.79
C SER A 420 -3.37 1.08 -4.03
N ALA A 421 -2.14 1.42 -3.64
CA ALA A 421 -1.27 0.53 -2.87
C ALA A 421 -1.89 0.11 -1.53
N VAL A 422 -2.55 1.04 -0.83
CA VAL A 422 -3.22 0.75 0.45
C VAL A 422 -4.38 -0.22 0.24
N GLU A 423 -5.20 0.01 -0.79
CA GLU A 423 -6.33 -0.87 -1.09
C GLU A 423 -5.86 -2.27 -1.49
N LEU A 424 -4.84 -2.34 -2.37
CA LEU A 424 -4.24 -3.61 -2.80
C LEU A 424 -3.64 -4.39 -1.62
N CYS A 425 -3.00 -3.71 -0.68
CA CYS A 425 -2.45 -4.32 0.53
C CYS A 425 -3.51 -5.11 1.31
N THR A 426 -4.69 -4.51 1.51
CA THR A 426 -5.82 -5.17 2.20
C THR A 426 -6.34 -6.39 1.45
N TYR A 427 -6.39 -6.34 0.11
CA TYR A 427 -6.74 -7.50 -0.71
C TYR A 427 -5.69 -8.62 -0.58
N ILE A 428 -4.40 -8.29 -0.70
CA ILE A 428 -3.31 -9.28 -0.56
C ILE A 428 -3.40 -9.95 0.81
N LYS A 429 -3.57 -9.18 1.89
CA LYS A 429 -3.73 -9.70 3.26
C LYS A 429 -4.90 -10.67 3.35
N SER A 430 -6.07 -10.27 2.86
CA SER A 430 -7.28 -11.10 2.95
C SER A 430 -7.16 -12.38 2.13
N TYR A 431 -6.56 -12.33 0.95
CA TYR A 431 -6.31 -13.53 0.14
C TYR A 431 -5.24 -14.43 0.76
N ALA A 432 -4.13 -13.86 1.24
CA ALA A 432 -3.06 -14.64 1.84
C ALA A 432 -3.51 -15.35 3.12
N GLN A 433 -4.27 -14.67 4.00
CA GLN A 433 -4.89 -15.27 5.18
C GLN A 433 -5.85 -16.40 4.82
N MET A 434 -6.67 -16.21 3.77
CA MET A 434 -7.53 -17.28 3.25
C MET A 434 -6.74 -18.51 2.81
N PHE A 435 -5.62 -18.34 2.10
CA PHE A 435 -4.76 -19.46 1.69
C PHE A 435 -4.01 -20.09 2.88
N GLU A 436 -3.64 -19.32 3.89
CA GLU A 436 -3.05 -19.81 5.14
C GLU A 436 -4.04 -20.67 5.95
N GLU A 437 -5.31 -20.27 6.04
CA GLU A 437 -6.37 -21.00 6.74
C GLU A 437 -6.75 -22.33 6.06
N ILE A 438 -6.79 -22.34 4.73
CA ILE A 438 -7.19 -23.53 3.93
C ILE A 438 -6.00 -24.48 3.71
N GLY A 439 -4.78 -23.95 3.82
CA GLY A 439 -3.53 -24.68 3.62
C GLY A 439 -3.27 -25.03 2.16
N SER A 440 -2.75 -26.23 1.91
CA SER A 440 -2.32 -26.68 0.57
C SER A 440 -3.46 -26.96 -0.44
N HIS A 441 -4.68 -26.52 -0.15
CA HIS A 441 -5.85 -26.71 -1.01
C HIS A 441 -6.31 -25.37 -1.56
N PHE A 442 -6.83 -25.38 -2.79
CA PHE A 442 -7.42 -24.17 -3.36
C PHE A 442 -8.77 -23.85 -2.68
N PRO A 443 -9.05 -22.57 -2.37
CA PRO A 443 -10.30 -22.18 -1.72
C PRO A 443 -11.53 -22.50 -2.57
N LYS A 444 -12.65 -22.73 -1.89
CA LYS A 444 -13.96 -22.72 -2.56
C LYS A 444 -14.32 -21.30 -2.99
N ALA A 445 -15.14 -21.19 -4.04
CA ALA A 445 -15.63 -19.90 -4.55
C ALA A 445 -16.27 -19.03 -3.46
N GLU A 446 -17.07 -19.61 -2.56
CA GLU A 446 -17.69 -18.92 -1.42
C GLU A 446 -16.65 -18.29 -0.47
N THR A 447 -15.52 -18.97 -0.27
CA THR A 447 -14.46 -18.46 0.61
C THR A 447 -13.70 -17.32 -0.05
N MET A 448 -13.46 -17.38 -1.36
CA MET A 448 -12.87 -16.26 -2.11
C MET A 448 -13.79 -15.04 -2.19
N LEU A 449 -15.10 -15.28 -2.37
CA LEU A 449 -16.14 -14.26 -2.31
C LEU A 449 -16.11 -13.53 -0.96
N ASP A 450 -16.09 -14.28 0.13
CA ASP A 450 -16.03 -13.72 1.48
C ASP A 450 -14.74 -12.93 1.74
N ALA A 451 -13.59 -13.48 1.33
CA ALA A 451 -12.30 -12.78 1.47
C ALA A 451 -12.26 -11.47 0.66
N THR A 452 -12.75 -11.47 -0.58
CA THR A 452 -12.84 -10.27 -1.42
C THR A 452 -13.78 -9.24 -0.81
N SER A 453 -14.91 -9.70 -0.26
CA SER A 453 -15.92 -8.85 0.39
C SER A 453 -15.36 -8.20 1.66
N ARG A 454 -14.70 -8.98 2.51
CA ARG A 454 -14.03 -8.49 3.72
C ARG A 454 -12.99 -7.43 3.37
N ALA A 455 -12.14 -7.70 2.37
CA ALA A 455 -11.13 -6.74 1.92
C ALA A 455 -11.75 -5.44 1.39
N ASN A 456 -12.78 -5.55 0.54
CA ASN A 456 -13.47 -4.41 -0.03
C ASN A 456 -14.12 -3.54 1.05
N ASN A 457 -14.81 -4.16 2.00
CA ASN A 457 -15.47 -3.44 3.10
C ASN A 457 -14.43 -2.81 4.04
N ALA A 458 -13.32 -3.50 4.35
CA ALA A 458 -12.23 -2.94 5.14
C ALA A 458 -11.59 -1.70 4.45
N ASN A 459 -11.40 -1.77 3.13
CA ASN A 459 -10.94 -0.62 2.34
C ASN A 459 -11.95 0.53 2.36
N ALA A 460 -13.25 0.24 2.23
CA ALA A 460 -14.30 1.24 2.32
C ALA A 460 -14.32 1.94 3.70
N VAL A 461 -14.13 1.18 4.79
CA VAL A 461 -14.00 1.73 6.15
C VAL A 461 -12.83 2.70 6.22
N THR A 462 -11.64 2.27 5.80
CA THR A 462 -10.41 3.09 5.82
C THR A 462 -10.57 4.35 5.00
N LEU A 463 -11.02 4.24 3.74
CA LEU A 463 -11.25 5.38 2.85
C LEU A 463 -12.21 6.40 3.46
N SER A 464 -13.30 5.93 4.07
CA SER A 464 -14.32 6.79 4.67
C SER A 464 -13.80 7.56 5.88
N ILE A 465 -13.02 6.89 6.74
CA ILE A 465 -12.39 7.51 7.90
C ILE A 465 -11.35 8.53 7.45
N THR A 466 -10.47 8.18 6.52
CA THR A 466 -9.48 9.11 5.98
C THR A 466 -10.17 10.34 5.36
N SER A 467 -11.22 10.15 4.55
CA SER A 467 -11.97 11.27 3.96
C SER A 467 -12.61 12.19 5.01
N TYR A 468 -13.14 11.62 6.10
CA TYR A 468 -13.67 12.39 7.22
C TYR A 468 -12.57 13.15 7.95
N THR A 469 -11.48 12.47 8.31
CA THR A 469 -10.36 13.02 9.06
C THR A 469 -9.69 14.15 8.29
N ASP A 470 -9.48 14.01 6.99
CA ASP A 470 -8.92 15.08 6.14
C ASP A 470 -9.80 16.33 6.16
N LYS A 471 -11.13 16.16 6.02
CA LYS A 471 -12.08 17.28 6.06
C LYS A 471 -12.12 17.95 7.43
N MET A 472 -12.20 17.18 8.50
CA MET A 472 -12.22 17.72 9.85
C MET A 472 -10.88 18.35 10.24
N ASN A 473 -9.77 17.85 9.71
CA ASN A 473 -8.46 18.44 9.94
C ASN A 473 -8.35 19.86 9.39
N THR A 474 -9.01 20.16 8.27
CA THR A 474 -9.04 21.53 7.72
C THR A 474 -9.77 22.53 8.62
N VAL A 475 -10.69 22.07 9.47
CA VAL A 475 -11.53 22.92 10.33
C VAL A 475 -10.99 22.96 11.76
N ALA A 476 -10.80 21.80 12.38
CA ALA A 476 -10.47 21.65 13.80
C ALA A 476 -9.24 20.79 14.06
N GLY A 477 -8.49 20.41 13.02
CA GLY A 477 -7.27 19.60 13.14
C GLY A 477 -6.14 20.29 13.89
N PRO A 478 -5.04 19.58 14.19
CA PRO A 478 -3.91 20.12 14.95
C PRO A 478 -3.32 21.42 14.37
N GLN A 479 -3.33 21.54 13.04
CA GLN A 479 -2.82 22.71 12.31
C GLN A 479 -3.79 23.90 12.26
N SER A 480 -5.06 23.71 12.64
CA SER A 480 -6.03 24.80 12.71
C SER A 480 -5.76 25.67 13.94
N HIS A 481 -5.79 26.99 13.75
CA HIS A 481 -5.62 27.97 14.82
C HIS A 481 -6.93 28.59 15.28
N ASP A 482 -8.00 28.41 14.52
CA ASP A 482 -9.28 29.07 14.76
C ASP A 482 -10.15 28.27 15.75
N TYR A 483 -10.88 29.00 16.58
CA TYR A 483 -11.91 28.43 17.44
C TYR A 483 -13.26 28.50 16.74
N HIS A 484 -13.92 27.35 16.62
CA HIS A 484 -15.29 27.26 16.12
C HIS A 484 -16.27 27.06 17.28
N LYS A 485 -17.45 27.67 17.22
CA LYS A 485 -18.50 27.40 18.22
C LYS A 485 -18.93 25.93 18.12
N PRO A 486 -19.38 25.31 19.23
CA PRO A 486 -19.82 23.91 19.21
C PRO A 486 -20.92 23.62 18.18
N GLU A 487 -21.83 24.57 17.94
CA GLU A 487 -22.88 24.45 16.93
C GLU A 487 -22.32 24.41 15.50
N ASP A 488 -21.35 25.28 15.19
CA ASP A 488 -20.71 25.33 13.87
C ASP A 488 -19.87 24.08 13.62
N LEU A 489 -19.12 23.64 14.63
CA LEU A 489 -18.30 22.42 14.56
C LEU A 489 -19.17 21.18 14.35
N ALA A 490 -20.34 21.10 14.99
CA ALA A 490 -21.30 20.02 14.79
C ALA A 490 -21.88 20.01 13.37
N LEU A 491 -22.08 21.17 12.74
CA LEU A 491 -22.50 21.26 11.34
C LEU A 491 -21.42 20.74 10.39
N PHE A 492 -20.15 21.12 10.60
CA PHE A 492 -19.03 20.59 9.82
C PHE A 492 -18.89 19.08 9.98
N HIS A 493 -18.98 18.57 11.21
CA HIS A 493 -19.00 17.13 11.47
C HIS A 493 -20.11 16.43 10.68
N LYS A 494 -21.34 16.96 10.72
CA LYS A 494 -22.48 16.36 10.02
C LYS A 494 -22.26 16.29 8.50
N GLU A 495 -21.68 17.32 7.90
CA GLU A 495 -21.37 17.35 6.47
C GLU A 495 -20.22 16.39 6.13
N ALA A 496 -19.12 16.43 6.88
CA ALA A 496 -17.99 15.53 6.69
C ALA A 496 -18.41 14.06 6.85
N ARG A 497 -19.22 13.75 7.87
CA ARG A 497 -19.81 12.42 8.10
C ARG A 497 -20.69 11.98 6.95
N LYS A 498 -21.55 12.86 6.43
CA LYS A 498 -22.39 12.55 5.27
C LYS A 498 -21.54 12.18 4.05
N GLN A 499 -20.51 12.95 3.78
CA GLN A 499 -19.63 12.69 2.64
C GLN A 499 -18.80 11.42 2.82
N ALA A 500 -18.33 11.12 4.04
CA ALA A 500 -17.66 9.87 4.36
C ALA A 500 -18.57 8.66 4.16
N LEU A 501 -19.84 8.74 4.58
CA LEU A 501 -20.82 7.67 4.34
C LEU A 501 -21.15 7.49 2.86
N LEU A 502 -21.21 8.57 2.07
CA LEU A 502 -21.38 8.46 0.63
C LEU A 502 -20.19 7.74 -0.03
N ALA A 503 -18.96 8.04 0.42
CA ALA A 503 -17.76 7.33 -0.04
C ALA A 503 -17.76 5.85 0.39
N PHE A 504 -18.26 5.55 1.60
CA PHE A 504 -18.45 4.19 2.08
C PHE A 504 -19.44 3.43 1.19
N ASP A 505 -20.63 3.98 0.98
CA ASP A 505 -21.72 3.32 0.25
C ASP A 505 -21.36 3.10 -1.24
N ASP A 506 -20.54 3.97 -1.83
CA ASP A 506 -19.99 3.80 -3.19
C ASP A 506 -19.03 2.60 -3.30
N MET A 507 -18.24 2.34 -2.26
CA MET A 507 -17.24 1.27 -2.25
C MET A 507 -17.76 -0.05 -1.67
N ALA A 508 -18.45 -0.03 -0.54
CA ALA A 508 -18.98 -1.18 0.19
C ALA A 508 -20.29 -1.70 -0.45
N ASN A 509 -20.23 -2.08 -1.72
CA ASN A 509 -21.39 -2.48 -2.53
C ASN A 509 -21.46 -4.00 -2.80
N PHE A 510 -20.74 -4.80 -2.01
CA PHE A 510 -20.52 -6.21 -2.30
C PHE A 510 -20.33 -7.04 -1.01
N GLY A 511 -20.85 -8.27 -1.03
CA GLY A 511 -20.83 -9.19 0.09
C GLY A 511 -22.20 -9.40 0.74
N SER A 512 -22.20 -10.01 1.92
CA SER A 512 -23.43 -10.12 2.71
C SER A 512 -23.85 -8.74 3.21
N ARG A 513 -25.15 -8.41 3.09
CA ARG A 513 -25.68 -7.13 3.59
C ARG A 513 -25.37 -6.92 5.07
N LYS A 514 -25.43 -8.01 5.85
CA LYS A 514 -25.05 -8.02 7.26
C LYS A 514 -23.61 -7.54 7.47
N ALA A 515 -22.64 -8.03 6.69
CA ALA A 515 -21.25 -7.61 6.81
C ALA A 515 -21.04 -6.14 6.39
N ILE A 516 -21.77 -5.67 5.37
CA ILE A 516 -21.74 -4.26 4.96
C ILE A 516 -22.32 -3.36 6.06
N GLU A 517 -23.44 -3.76 6.68
CA GLU A 517 -24.05 -3.06 7.82
C GLU A 517 -23.11 -3.02 9.04
N GLU A 518 -22.50 -4.15 9.40
CA GLU A 518 -21.52 -4.22 10.49
C GLU A 518 -20.29 -3.32 10.23
N ALA A 519 -19.80 -3.26 8.99
CA ALA A 519 -18.73 -2.36 8.58
C ALA A 519 -19.17 -0.88 8.63
N ARG A 520 -20.40 -0.58 8.23
CA ARG A 520 -20.99 0.77 8.28
C ARG A 520 -21.13 1.26 9.72
N ASP A 521 -21.58 0.40 10.63
CA ASP A 521 -21.66 0.68 12.06
C ASP A 521 -20.26 0.95 12.65
N THR A 522 -19.25 0.21 12.19
CA THR A 522 -17.85 0.44 12.57
C THR A 522 -17.38 1.83 12.12
N VAL A 523 -17.72 2.27 10.90
CA VAL A 523 -17.44 3.64 10.45
C VAL A 523 -18.10 4.64 11.37
N LEU A 524 -19.41 4.52 11.61
CA LEU A 524 -20.17 5.46 12.44
C LEU A 524 -19.58 5.59 13.86
N GLN A 525 -19.21 4.48 14.49
CA GLN A 525 -18.59 4.49 15.81
C GLN A 525 -17.23 5.18 15.81
N LYS A 526 -16.40 4.94 14.78
CA LYS A 526 -15.09 5.60 14.65
C LYS A 526 -15.23 7.10 14.39
N LEU A 527 -16.15 7.51 13.51
CA LEU A 527 -16.40 8.93 13.22
C LEU A 527 -16.84 9.71 14.47
N GLU A 528 -17.66 9.09 15.34
CA GLU A 528 -18.08 9.71 16.59
C GLU A 528 -16.91 9.85 17.59
N LYS A 529 -16.07 8.81 17.71
CA LYS A 529 -14.85 8.88 18.53
C LYS A 529 -13.88 9.95 18.04
N ASP A 530 -13.65 10.03 16.73
CA ASP A 530 -12.78 11.05 16.14
C ASP A 530 -13.37 12.45 16.34
N TYR A 531 -14.70 12.58 16.28
CA TYR A 531 -15.39 13.84 16.58
C TYR A 531 -15.12 14.32 18.02
N ASP A 532 -15.17 13.43 19.02
CA ASP A 532 -14.84 13.78 20.41
C ASP A 532 -13.42 14.33 20.54
N VAL A 533 -12.46 13.77 19.78
CA VAL A 533 -11.09 14.27 19.71
C VAL A 533 -11.05 15.68 19.10
N PHE A 534 -11.74 15.91 17.98
CA PHE A 534 -11.82 17.25 17.36
C PHE A 534 -12.51 18.28 18.27
N VAL A 535 -13.54 17.88 19.02
CA VAL A 535 -14.21 18.73 20.01
C VAL A 535 -13.23 19.10 21.13
N SER A 536 -12.43 18.15 21.62
CA SER A 536 -11.40 18.40 22.63
C SER A 536 -10.33 19.39 22.13
N LEU A 537 -9.80 19.17 20.92
CA LEU A 537 -8.82 20.06 20.27
C LEU A 537 -9.37 21.48 20.10
N ASN A 538 -10.62 21.60 19.62
CA ASN A 538 -11.28 22.89 19.45
C ASN A 538 -11.59 23.57 20.79
N SER A 539 -12.02 22.81 21.81
CA SER A 539 -12.31 23.36 23.15
C SER A 539 -11.05 23.90 23.82
N GLY A 540 -9.88 23.28 23.58
CA GLY A 540 -8.58 23.80 24.03
C GLY A 540 -8.23 25.18 23.45
N ARG A 541 -8.80 25.53 22.28
CA ARG A 541 -8.62 26.84 21.62
C ARG A 541 -9.64 27.89 22.06
N ASN A 542 -10.60 27.53 22.90
CA ASN A 542 -11.66 28.45 23.31
C ASN A 542 -11.05 29.68 24.02
N PRO A 543 -11.21 30.90 23.45
CA PRO A 543 -10.61 32.12 24.00
C PRO A 543 -11.20 32.51 25.36
N LEU A 544 -12.39 31.99 25.71
CA LEU A 544 -13.08 32.27 26.97
C LEU A 544 -12.85 31.18 28.04
N LEU A 545 -12.08 30.13 27.73
CA LEU A 545 -11.81 29.06 28.68
C LEU A 545 -11.03 29.62 29.88
N GLY A 546 -11.62 29.50 31.08
CA GLY A 546 -11.06 30.02 32.33
C GLY A 546 -11.48 31.45 32.70
N PHE A 547 -12.25 32.15 31.85
CA PHE A 547 -12.78 33.47 32.18
C PHE A 547 -13.84 33.44 33.27
N GLU A 548 -14.58 32.33 33.42
CA GLU A 548 -15.65 32.19 34.42
C GLU A 548 -15.15 32.49 35.84
N THR A 549 -13.94 32.05 36.18
CA THR A 549 -13.28 32.28 37.47
C THR A 549 -13.02 33.77 37.76
N TYR A 550 -12.94 34.60 36.73
CA TYR A 550 -12.65 36.03 36.84
C TYR A 550 -13.87 36.92 36.59
N ILE A 551 -14.70 36.57 35.61
CA ILE A 551 -15.90 37.32 35.23
C ILE A 551 -16.92 37.32 36.36
N LEU A 552 -17.19 36.18 37.01
CA LEU A 552 -18.17 36.10 38.10
C LEU A 552 -17.80 37.01 39.29
N PRO A 553 -16.57 36.94 39.85
CA PRO A 553 -16.16 37.87 40.89
C PRO A 553 -16.11 39.32 40.41
N MET A 554 -15.64 39.61 39.19
CA MET A 554 -15.65 40.98 38.66
C MET A 554 -17.07 41.55 38.50
N ALA A 555 -18.03 40.73 38.07
CA ALA A 555 -19.44 41.13 37.99
C ALA A 555 -20.03 41.38 39.37
N VAL A 556 -19.73 40.53 40.37
CA VAL A 556 -20.15 40.74 41.77
C VAL A 556 -19.54 42.02 42.34
N ALA A 557 -18.27 42.29 42.09
CA ALA A 557 -17.61 43.54 42.50
C ALA A 557 -18.23 44.76 41.81
N GLY A 558 -18.47 44.68 40.50
CA GLY A 558 -19.09 45.74 39.71
C GLY A 558 -20.52 46.05 40.17
N ILE A 559 -21.36 45.03 40.38
CA ILE A 559 -22.72 45.18 40.91
C ILE A 559 -22.67 45.75 42.32
N SER A 560 -21.78 45.26 43.18
CA SER A 560 -21.63 45.79 44.55
C SER A 560 -21.19 47.26 44.56
N PHE A 561 -20.32 47.65 43.64
CA PHE A 561 -19.88 49.03 43.46
C PHE A 561 -21.00 49.94 42.95
N ILE A 562 -21.78 49.47 41.97
CA ILE A 562 -22.94 50.22 41.44
C ILE A 562 -24.01 50.38 42.52
N LEU A 563 -24.35 49.31 43.24
CA LEU A 563 -25.30 49.37 44.36
C LEU A 563 -24.84 50.31 45.46
N ARG A 564 -23.54 50.34 45.75
CA ARG A 564 -22.96 51.31 46.68
C ARG A 564 -23.12 52.74 46.16
N TRP A 565 -22.76 53.00 44.91
CA TRP A 565 -22.89 54.34 44.32
C TRP A 565 -24.35 54.82 44.32
N ILE A 566 -25.29 53.93 44.03
CA ILE A 566 -26.73 54.21 44.11
C ILE A 566 -27.13 54.52 45.56
N ALA A 567 -26.71 53.71 46.53
CA ALA A 567 -27.00 53.93 47.95
C ALA A 567 -26.43 55.27 48.43
N ASP A 568 -25.20 55.60 48.04
CA ASP A 568 -24.53 56.86 48.39
C ASP A 568 -25.22 58.07 47.72
N PHE A 569 -25.80 57.92 46.53
CA PHE A 569 -26.53 58.98 45.82
C PHE A 569 -27.98 59.18 46.30
N THR A 570 -28.68 58.10 46.64
CA THR A 570 -30.10 58.16 47.05
C THR A 570 -30.31 58.36 48.55
N CYS A 571 -29.29 58.13 49.39
CA CYS A 571 -29.41 58.30 50.82
C CYS A 571 -28.97 59.67 51.32
N SER A 572 -29.84 60.36 52.05
CA SER A 572 -29.46 61.48 52.91
C SER A 572 -28.65 60.99 54.13
N GLY A 573 -27.55 61.64 54.47
CA GLY A 573 -26.54 61.22 55.46
C GLY A 573 -26.95 61.05 56.93
N TRP A 574 -28.25 60.92 57.23
CA TRP A 574 -28.81 60.77 58.58
C TRP A 574 -29.36 59.36 58.88
N SER A 575 -29.42 58.45 57.90
CA SER A 575 -29.91 57.08 58.11
C SER A 575 -28.78 56.09 58.47
N GLN A 576 -28.82 55.55 59.69
CA GLN A 576 -27.85 54.52 60.14
C GLN A 576 -27.94 53.24 59.32
N THR A 577 -29.13 52.88 58.85
CA THR A 577 -29.35 51.70 57.99
C THR A 577 -28.65 51.86 56.64
N CYS A 578 -28.66 53.06 56.06
CA CYS A 578 -27.98 53.26 54.78
C CYS A 578 -26.46 53.26 54.90
N LYS A 579 -25.92 53.81 55.99
CA LYS A 579 -24.48 53.74 56.29
C LYS A 579 -24.03 52.28 56.48
N ALA A 580 -24.81 51.47 57.19
CA ALA A 580 -24.53 50.05 57.37
C ALA A 580 -24.60 49.26 56.04
N SER A 581 -25.53 49.58 55.14
CA SER A 581 -25.62 48.96 53.82
C SER A 581 -24.45 49.34 52.90
N SER A 582 -24.02 50.61 52.89
CA SER A 582 -22.85 51.06 52.13
C SER A 582 -21.55 50.44 52.66
N ASP A 583 -21.40 50.34 53.99
CA ASP A 583 -20.28 49.66 54.62
C ASP A 583 -20.25 48.16 54.27
N LEU A 584 -21.38 47.46 54.32
CA LEU A 584 -21.47 46.04 53.93
C LEU A 584 -21.06 45.82 52.46
N LEU A 585 -21.58 46.63 51.54
CA LEU A 585 -21.23 46.57 50.11
C LEU A 585 -19.74 46.88 49.89
N SER A 586 -19.15 47.79 50.69
CA SER A 586 -17.71 48.05 50.69
C SER A 586 -16.90 46.84 51.15
N HIS A 587 -17.36 46.12 52.17
CA HIS A 587 -16.66 44.91 52.65
C HIS A 587 -16.72 43.77 51.63
N VAL A 588 -17.87 43.59 50.97
CA VAL A 588 -18.03 42.62 49.88
C VAL A 588 -17.12 42.97 48.72
N TYR A 589 -17.09 44.25 48.29
CA TYR A 589 -16.18 44.72 47.26
C TYR A 589 -14.71 44.48 47.62
N MET A 590 -14.29 44.84 48.84
CA MET A 590 -12.91 44.64 49.28
C MET A 590 -12.52 43.17 49.36
N ALA A 591 -13.42 42.30 49.83
CA ALA A 591 -13.18 40.86 49.87
C ALA A 591 -12.99 40.26 48.47
N VAL A 592 -13.84 40.65 47.51
CA VAL A 592 -13.73 40.22 46.11
C VAL A 592 -12.49 40.79 45.43
N PHE A 593 -12.13 42.05 45.72
CA PHE A 593 -10.91 42.69 45.23
C PHE A 593 -9.66 41.95 45.72
N PHE A 594 -9.56 41.66 47.02
CA PHE A 594 -8.43 40.90 47.56
C PHE A 594 -8.39 39.47 47.01
N PHE A 595 -9.53 38.82 46.83
CA PHE A 595 -9.61 37.52 46.17
C PHE A 595 -9.04 37.58 44.74
N LEU A 596 -9.45 38.56 43.94
CA LEU A 596 -8.92 38.76 42.57
C LEU A 596 -7.42 39.08 42.55
N VAL A 597 -6.91 39.84 43.54
CA VAL A 597 -5.47 40.12 43.68
C VAL A 597 -4.68 38.89 44.09
N ILE A 598 -5.19 38.05 44.98
CA ILE A 598 -4.55 36.79 45.40
C ILE A 598 -4.54 35.79 44.23
N VAL A 599 -5.67 35.62 43.55
CA VAL A 599 -5.74 34.76 42.37
C VAL A 599 -4.86 35.31 41.25
N GLY A 600 -4.84 36.63 41.06
CA GLY A 600 -4.02 37.26 40.03
C GLY A 600 -2.51 37.20 40.28
N SER A 601 -2.09 37.30 41.55
CA SER A 601 -0.68 37.13 41.92
C SER A 601 -0.22 35.67 41.82
N THR A 602 -1.07 34.71 42.19
CA THR A 602 -0.73 33.27 42.11
C THR A 602 -0.76 32.72 40.68
N LYS A 603 -1.49 33.36 39.77
CA LYS A 603 -1.66 32.94 38.37
C LYS A 603 -1.23 34.02 37.35
N ALA A 604 -0.24 34.84 37.69
CA ALA A 604 0.21 35.98 36.87
C ALA A 604 0.56 35.60 35.42
N LYS A 605 1.15 34.41 35.20
CA LYS A 605 1.45 33.89 33.85
C LYS A 605 0.17 33.59 33.05
N GLN A 606 -0.84 32.98 33.68
CA GLN A 606 -2.14 32.73 33.04
C GLN A 606 -2.88 34.02 32.71
N ILE A 607 -2.70 35.09 33.50
CA ILE A 607 -3.28 36.41 33.22
C ILE A 607 -2.59 37.09 32.04
N SER A 608 -1.27 36.95 31.90
CA SER A 608 -0.56 37.43 30.70
C SER A 608 -1.09 36.74 29.44
N ASP A 609 -1.18 35.41 29.47
CA ASP A 609 -1.72 34.63 28.35
C ASP A 609 -3.19 34.98 28.08
N LEU A 610 -3.96 35.30 29.13
CA LEU A 610 -5.35 35.74 29.03
C LEU A 610 -5.46 37.13 28.38
N LEU A 611 -4.57 38.09 28.70
CA LEU A 611 -4.57 39.41 28.08
C LEU A 611 -4.24 39.35 26.59
N ASP A 612 -3.33 38.47 26.20
CA ASP A 612 -3.02 38.23 24.79
C ASP A 612 -4.20 37.57 24.04
N ARG A 613 -4.92 36.64 24.68
CA ARG A 613 -6.17 36.05 24.15
C ARG A 613 -7.31 37.06 24.04
N VAL A 614 -7.47 37.95 25.02
CA VAL A 614 -8.45 39.06 24.96
C VAL A 614 -8.15 39.98 23.78
N LYS A 615 -6.87 40.31 23.57
CA LYS A 615 -6.44 41.15 22.45
C LYS A 615 -6.78 40.50 21.10
N ALA A 616 -6.59 39.19 20.98
CA ALA A 616 -6.98 38.42 19.79
C ALA A 616 -8.51 38.35 19.61
N ALA A 617 -9.27 38.10 20.69
CA ALA A 617 -10.74 38.06 20.64
C ALA A 617 -11.37 39.40 20.26
N ILE A 618 -10.81 40.52 20.75
CA ILE A 618 -11.24 41.87 20.36
C ILE A 618 -10.94 42.13 18.88
N GLN A 619 -9.82 41.64 18.35
CA GLN A 619 -9.49 41.75 16.93
C GLN A 619 -10.44 40.94 16.04
N LEU A 620 -10.85 39.75 16.46
CA LEU A 620 -11.86 38.93 15.75
C LEU A 620 -13.24 39.62 15.73
N LEU A 621 -13.70 40.13 16.88
CA LEU A 621 -14.97 40.85 16.98
C LEU A 621 -14.96 42.19 16.21
N ALA A 622 -13.81 42.84 16.09
CA ALA A 622 -13.65 44.04 15.28
C ALA A 622 -13.67 43.76 13.77
N ASN A 623 -13.15 42.60 13.33
CA ASN A 623 -13.17 42.19 11.92
C ASN A 623 -14.56 41.73 11.46
N ASP A 624 -15.34 41.08 12.32
CA ASP A 624 -16.71 40.63 12.01
C ASP A 624 -17.70 41.81 11.82
N GLY A 625 -17.35 42.99 12.35
CA GLY A 625 -18.07 44.24 12.08
C GLY A 625 -17.81 44.82 10.69
N SER A 626 -16.75 44.38 9.98
CA SER A 626 -16.34 44.92 8.68
C SER A 626 -16.78 44.08 7.48
N SER A 627 -17.02 42.78 7.68
CA SER A 627 -17.49 41.84 6.65
C SER A 627 -18.98 42.03 6.30
N ASN A 628 -19.80 42.49 7.26
CA ASN A 628 -21.23 42.73 7.04
C ASN A 628 -21.55 44.01 6.23
N GLN A 629 -20.55 44.82 5.86
CA GLN A 629 -20.75 46.00 4.99
C GLN A 629 -20.40 45.77 3.51
N LYS A 630 -19.87 44.60 3.12
CA LYS A 630 -19.48 44.32 1.73
C LYS A 630 -20.45 43.45 0.92
N ASN A 631 -21.55 42.95 1.52
CA ASN A 631 -22.59 42.19 0.82
C ASN A 631 -23.91 42.96 0.60
N GLN A 632 -23.91 44.28 0.77
CA GLN A 632 -24.97 45.18 0.28
C GLN A 632 -24.35 46.41 -0.39
N SER A 633 -23.78 46.22 -1.57
CA SER A 633 -23.61 47.26 -2.59
C SER A 633 -23.37 46.65 -3.95
#